data_AF-A0A834H3J7-F1
#
_entry.id   AF-A0A834H3J7-F1
#
_cell.length_a   1.000
_cell.length_b   1.000
_cell.length_c   1.000
_cell.angle_alpha   90.00
_cell.angle_beta   90.00
_cell.angle_gamma   90.00
#
_symmetry.space_group_name_H-M   'P 1'
#
loop_
_entity.id
_entity.type
_entity.pdbx_description
1 polymer ?
#
loop_
_entity_poly.entity_id
_entity_poly.type
_entity_poly.pdbx_seq_one_letter_code
_entity_poly.pdbx_strand_id
1 'polypeptide(L)'
;MATNDPSSDANSAAVDNCEEVKVHVFSSSTELLEKLHENWNSAKEQPYPAMYSSVYGGIILDPAMMVIPIDDHMVHRGHGVFDTAILLDGHLYELDVHLERFFRSASNAKISSPFSRSTLRTILIQLAAASKCRNGTLRYWLSAGPGNFLLSPAGCPKSAFYAVVIKENILQCKQGVKVITSTIPMKQPLFATMKNVNYLPNVLSIMEAEEKGAFASIWVDGDGYIAEGPNVNVAFITHDKELIMPFFDKILSGCTALRLVELAPKLVEQGLLKCVRTGNLTVEEAKGAAEMMYVGSTLPVLPIIMWDDKPIGDGKVGELTMALSDLVWEDMVAGPETHSSAPALAKSATSAKLCTVFGEALRPAPWQFILVLTGASSRHLYELDVHLKRFLRSALKAKMSSPFSRSTLRTILIQLAAASKCRNGTLRYWLSAGPGNFLLSPAGCPKCAFSAVVIKDNILQCKQGVKVTTSTIPMKKPLFATMKNVNYLTNVLSIMEAEEKGAFASIWVDDDGYIAEGPNVNVQLLLPMHDKEIIMLFFDKILSGCTALRLVELAPKLVEQGLLISVRTGNHTVEEAKGAAEMMYVGSTLPVLPIIMWDDKPIGDGKVGELTMALSDLVWEDMVAGPKLRGYPFLIEQVHDIAPGSRIH
;
A
#
# COMPACT_ATOMS: atom_id res chain seq x y z
N MET A 1 -35.38 -52.43 17.05
CA MET A 1 -34.94 -52.81 15.69
C MET A 1 -34.95 -51.54 14.84
N ALA A 2 -33.88 -51.13 14.18
CA ALA A 2 -32.54 -51.72 14.08
C ALA A 2 -31.48 -50.93 14.87
N THR A 3 -30.28 -51.48 15.00
CA THR A 3 -29.14 -50.95 15.75
C THR A 3 -28.16 -50.21 14.84
N ASN A 4 -27.69 -49.03 15.27
CA ASN A 4 -26.52 -48.38 14.65
C ASN A 4 -25.25 -49.03 15.22
N ASP A 5 -24.36 -49.46 14.34
CA ASP A 5 -23.04 -50.01 14.67
C ASP A 5 -21.97 -49.06 14.10
N PRO A 6 -21.03 -48.52 14.89
CA PRO A 6 -20.12 -47.46 14.44
C PRO A 6 -18.77 -48.05 13.97
N SER A 7 -18.52 -48.08 12.65
CA SER A 7 -17.17 -48.36 12.14
C SER A 7 -16.85 -47.72 10.77
N SER A 8 -15.61 -47.23 10.68
CA SER A 8 -14.84 -46.89 9.47
C SER A 8 -15.45 -45.91 8.45
N ASP A 9 -15.42 -44.61 8.78
CA ASP A 9 -15.04 -43.58 7.79
C ASP A 9 -13.58 -43.17 8.04
N ALA A 10 -12.67 -44.06 7.66
CA ALA A 10 -11.27 -43.70 7.52
C ALA A 10 -11.12 -42.88 6.23
N ASN A 11 -11.32 -41.56 6.34
CA ASN A 11 -11.24 -40.64 5.23
C ASN A 11 -9.82 -40.70 4.64
N SER A 12 -9.67 -41.43 3.53
CA SER A 12 -8.38 -41.72 2.92
C SER A 12 -7.75 -40.43 2.43
N ALA A 13 -6.58 -40.09 2.95
CA ALA A 13 -5.77 -39.01 2.40
C ALA A 13 -5.59 -39.25 0.89
N ALA A 14 -6.07 -38.30 0.08
CA ALA A 14 -5.80 -38.29 -1.34
C ALA A 14 -4.29 -38.11 -1.51
N VAL A 15 -3.61 -39.21 -1.86
CA VAL A 15 -2.23 -39.14 -2.34
C VAL A 15 -2.32 -38.54 -3.73
N ASP A 16 -1.97 -37.25 -3.85
CA ASP A 16 -1.85 -36.59 -5.14
C ASP A 16 -0.82 -37.34 -5.99
N ASN A 17 -1.30 -38.16 -6.92
CA ASN A 17 -0.52 -38.58 -8.06
C ASN A 17 -0.21 -37.32 -8.86
N CYS A 18 1.03 -36.85 -8.76
CA CYS A 18 1.53 -35.70 -9.50
C CYS A 18 1.73 -36.07 -10.97
N GLU A 19 0.61 -36.28 -11.68
CA GLU A 19 0.58 -36.21 -13.14
C GLU A 19 1.09 -34.82 -13.57
N GLU A 20 1.76 -34.73 -14.73
CA GLU A 20 2.33 -33.45 -15.19
C GLU A 20 1.23 -32.40 -15.45
N VAL A 21 0.96 -31.57 -14.45
CA VAL A 21 0.05 -30.42 -14.55
C VAL A 21 0.64 -29.40 -15.52
N LYS A 22 0.32 -29.58 -16.81
CA LYS A 22 0.76 -28.68 -17.87
C LYS A 22 -0.05 -27.39 -17.82
N VAL A 23 0.55 -26.34 -17.26
CA VAL A 23 -0.01 -24.98 -17.24
C VAL A 23 -0.11 -24.45 -18.68
N HIS A 24 -1.28 -23.91 -19.02
CA HIS A 24 -1.52 -23.31 -20.34
C HIS A 24 -0.79 -21.98 -20.49
N VAL A 25 -0.22 -21.74 -21.68
CA VAL A 25 0.45 -20.48 -22.02
C VAL A 25 -0.34 -19.81 -23.14
N PHE A 26 -0.96 -18.67 -22.82
CA PHE A 26 -1.71 -17.87 -23.80
C PHE A 26 -0.76 -17.33 -24.86
N SER A 27 -1.05 -17.65 -26.12
CA SER A 27 -0.25 -17.30 -27.29
C SER A 27 -0.64 -15.95 -27.90
N SER A 28 -1.83 -15.45 -27.58
CA SER A 28 -2.35 -14.18 -28.09
C SER A 28 -3.27 -13.47 -27.10
N SER A 29 -3.47 -12.16 -27.31
CA SER A 29 -4.45 -11.38 -26.54
C SER A 29 -5.90 -11.81 -26.83
N THR A 30 -6.21 -12.24 -28.05
CA THR A 30 -7.57 -12.70 -28.42
C THR A 30 -7.95 -13.95 -27.63
N GLU A 31 -7.06 -14.94 -27.57
CA GLU A 31 -7.25 -16.17 -26.80
C GLU A 31 -7.49 -15.91 -25.31
N LEU A 32 -6.77 -14.93 -24.73
CA LEU A 32 -6.97 -14.49 -23.36
C LEU A 32 -8.31 -13.76 -23.17
N LEU A 33 -8.72 -12.92 -24.11
CA LEU A 33 -10.00 -12.20 -24.06
C LEU A 33 -11.21 -13.16 -24.15
N GLU A 34 -11.17 -14.10 -25.09
CA GLU A 34 -12.17 -15.17 -25.19
C GLU A 34 -12.27 -15.94 -23.87
N LYS A 35 -11.13 -16.26 -23.25
CA LYS A 35 -11.10 -16.95 -21.96
C LYS A 35 -11.62 -16.11 -20.78
N LEU A 36 -11.44 -14.80 -20.82
CA LEU A 36 -12.05 -13.88 -19.85
C LEU A 36 -13.57 -13.84 -20.02
N HIS A 37 -14.08 -13.73 -21.25
CA HIS A 37 -15.53 -13.73 -21.54
C HIS A 37 -16.22 -15.05 -21.14
N GLU A 38 -15.58 -16.20 -21.34
CA GLU A 38 -16.11 -17.51 -20.88
C GLU A 38 -16.50 -17.50 -19.40
N ASN A 39 -15.64 -16.93 -18.53
CA ASN A 39 -15.90 -16.89 -17.09
C ASN A 39 -17.15 -16.06 -16.77
N TRP A 40 -17.34 -14.91 -17.44
CA TRP A 40 -18.46 -13.99 -17.19
C TRP A 40 -19.77 -14.45 -17.84
N ASN A 41 -19.73 -15.23 -18.93
CA ASN A 41 -20.91 -15.81 -19.57
C ASN A 41 -21.66 -16.81 -18.66
N SER A 42 -21.02 -17.31 -17.60
CA SER A 42 -21.64 -18.19 -16.60
C SER A 42 -22.52 -17.47 -15.57
N ALA A 43 -22.38 -16.14 -15.43
CA ALA A 43 -23.07 -15.35 -14.40
C ALA A 43 -24.48 -14.94 -14.84
N LYS A 44 -25.49 -15.27 -14.02
CA LYS A 44 -26.91 -14.98 -14.34
C LYS A 44 -27.28 -13.49 -14.32
N GLU A 45 -26.62 -12.70 -13.49
CA GLU A 45 -26.73 -11.24 -13.47
C GLU A 45 -25.33 -10.61 -13.34
N GLN A 46 -25.16 -9.44 -13.94
CA GLN A 46 -23.93 -8.64 -13.88
C GLN A 46 -24.12 -7.50 -12.86
N PRO A 47 -23.56 -7.60 -11.63
CA PRO A 47 -23.78 -6.60 -10.58
C PRO A 47 -22.98 -5.31 -10.77
N TYR A 48 -22.00 -5.29 -11.68
CA TYR A 48 -21.09 -4.17 -11.92
C TYR A 48 -21.35 -3.53 -13.29
N PRO A 49 -22.33 -2.62 -13.43
CA PRO A 49 -22.70 -2.04 -14.72
C PRO A 49 -21.65 -1.12 -15.37
N ALA A 50 -20.69 -0.57 -14.60
CA ALA A 50 -19.62 0.25 -15.15
C ALA A 50 -18.41 0.37 -14.20
N MET A 51 -17.20 0.43 -14.79
CA MET A 51 -15.95 0.78 -14.10
C MET A 51 -15.25 1.94 -14.82
N TYR A 52 -14.64 2.88 -14.10
CA TYR A 52 -13.64 3.81 -14.64
C TYR A 52 -12.24 3.36 -14.23
N SER A 53 -11.28 3.50 -15.15
CA SER A 53 -9.85 3.29 -14.88
C SER A 53 -9.02 4.42 -15.47
N SER A 54 -8.20 5.07 -14.65
CA SER A 54 -7.26 6.10 -15.12
C SER A 54 -6.07 5.52 -15.88
N VAL A 55 -5.78 4.22 -15.73
CA VAL A 55 -4.73 3.51 -16.48
C VAL A 55 -5.13 3.39 -17.96
N TYR A 56 -6.39 3.08 -18.21
CA TYR A 56 -6.98 3.04 -19.56
C TYR A 56 -7.53 4.40 -20.03
N GLY A 57 -7.81 5.31 -19.09
CA GLY A 57 -8.30 6.66 -19.36
C GLY A 57 -9.79 6.75 -19.72
N GLY A 58 -10.62 5.77 -19.33
CA GLY A 58 -12.01 5.67 -19.79
C GLY A 58 -12.94 4.85 -18.90
N ILE A 59 -14.22 4.85 -19.29
CA ILE A 59 -15.28 4.04 -18.69
C ILE A 59 -15.39 2.72 -19.48
N ILE A 60 -15.41 1.62 -18.74
CA ILE A 60 -15.52 0.23 -19.19
C ILE A 60 -16.90 -0.27 -18.79
N LEU A 61 -17.62 -0.84 -19.77
CA LEU A 61 -18.96 -1.43 -19.57
C LEU A 61 -18.94 -2.97 -19.70
N ASP A 62 -17.83 -3.54 -20.15
CA ASP A 62 -17.63 -4.99 -20.25
C ASP A 62 -16.99 -5.51 -18.95
N PRO A 63 -17.70 -6.34 -18.16
CA PRO A 63 -17.17 -6.90 -16.90
C PRO A 63 -15.87 -7.69 -17.07
N ALA A 64 -15.66 -8.35 -18.23
CA ALA A 64 -14.43 -9.09 -18.52
C ALA A 64 -13.19 -8.19 -18.60
N MET A 65 -13.39 -6.89 -18.87
CA MET A 65 -12.35 -5.89 -18.99
C MET A 65 -12.17 -5.04 -17.72
N MET A 66 -12.92 -5.32 -16.65
CA MET A 66 -12.83 -4.62 -15.36
C MET A 66 -11.64 -5.12 -14.53
N VAL A 67 -10.42 -4.94 -15.06
CA VAL A 67 -9.17 -5.46 -14.49
C VAL A 67 -8.27 -4.35 -13.94
N ILE A 68 -7.44 -4.72 -12.94
CA ILE A 68 -6.42 -3.86 -12.33
C ILE A 68 -5.04 -4.52 -12.59
N PRO A 69 -3.98 -3.75 -12.92
CA PRO A 69 -2.65 -4.31 -13.11
C PRO A 69 -2.11 -4.99 -11.83
N ILE A 70 -1.45 -6.14 -11.97
CA ILE A 70 -0.91 -6.91 -10.83
C ILE A 70 0.27 -6.21 -10.14
N ASP A 71 0.97 -5.34 -10.88
CA ASP A 71 2.05 -4.47 -10.43
C ASP A 71 1.57 -3.14 -9.83
N ASP A 72 0.25 -2.95 -9.69
CA ASP A 72 -0.34 -1.83 -8.96
C ASP A 72 -0.17 -2.03 -7.45
N HIS A 73 0.49 -1.07 -6.78
CA HIS A 73 0.84 -1.16 -5.36
C HIS A 73 -0.36 -1.32 -4.42
N MET A 74 -1.58 -0.95 -4.84
CA MET A 74 -2.79 -1.26 -4.07
C MET A 74 -3.08 -2.76 -4.00
N VAL A 75 -2.76 -3.51 -5.06
CA VAL A 75 -3.03 -4.96 -5.18
C VAL A 75 -2.05 -5.77 -4.34
N HIS A 76 -0.75 -5.53 -4.48
CA HIS A 76 0.28 -6.37 -3.86
C HIS A 76 0.93 -5.76 -2.60
N ARG A 77 0.70 -4.47 -2.28
CA ARG A 77 1.14 -3.80 -1.02
C ARG A 77 0.02 -3.15 -0.23
N GLY A 78 -1.23 -3.13 -0.70
CA GLY A 78 -2.30 -2.40 -0.04
C GLY A 78 -2.07 -0.88 0.05
N HIS A 79 -1.21 -0.30 -0.81
CA HIS A 79 -0.95 1.14 -0.87
C HIS A 79 -2.05 1.87 -1.65
N GLY A 80 -3.26 1.86 -1.10
CA GLY A 80 -4.42 2.51 -1.68
C GLY A 80 -5.43 2.97 -0.63
N VAL A 81 -6.19 3.99 -1.01
CA VAL A 81 -7.35 4.51 -0.27
C VAL A 81 -8.61 4.37 -1.09
N PHE A 82 -9.76 4.31 -0.42
CA PHE A 82 -11.05 4.19 -1.11
C PHE A 82 -12.16 4.92 -0.37
N ASP A 83 -13.23 5.25 -1.09
CA ASP A 83 -14.49 5.70 -0.51
C ASP A 83 -15.70 5.14 -1.28
N THR A 84 -16.89 5.27 -0.71
CA THR A 84 -18.15 4.74 -1.26
C THR A 84 -19.24 5.78 -1.05
N ALA A 85 -19.79 6.33 -2.14
CA ALA A 85 -21.01 7.14 -2.10
C ALA A 85 -22.23 6.27 -2.42
N ILE A 86 -23.39 6.63 -1.84
CA ILE A 86 -24.68 6.02 -2.16
C ILE A 86 -25.20 6.60 -3.47
N LEU A 87 -25.74 5.74 -4.34
CA LEU A 87 -26.53 6.12 -5.51
C LEU A 87 -27.99 5.74 -5.23
N LEU A 88 -28.87 6.74 -5.07
CA LEU A 88 -30.28 6.56 -4.75
C LEU A 88 -31.15 7.39 -5.70
N ASP A 89 -32.12 6.73 -6.35
CA ASP A 89 -32.98 7.30 -7.40
C ASP A 89 -32.20 8.04 -8.54
N GLY A 90 -30.94 7.68 -8.75
CA GLY A 90 -30.03 8.31 -9.72
C GLY A 90 -29.20 9.48 -9.18
N HIS A 91 -29.30 9.81 -7.89
CA HIS A 91 -28.56 10.88 -7.22
C HIS A 91 -27.43 10.32 -6.35
N LEU A 92 -26.27 10.98 -6.35
CA LEU A 92 -25.13 10.62 -5.49
C LEU A 92 -25.21 11.42 -4.18
N TYR A 93 -25.56 10.73 -3.08
CA TYR A 93 -25.72 11.34 -1.76
C TYR A 93 -24.35 11.72 -1.16
N GLU A 94 -24.27 12.91 -0.56
CA GLU A 94 -23.07 13.48 0.10
C GLU A 94 -21.74 13.39 -0.66
N LEU A 95 -21.75 13.28 -2.00
CA LEU A 95 -20.56 13.03 -2.82
C LEU A 95 -19.38 13.97 -2.51
N ASP A 96 -19.66 15.27 -2.32
CA ASP A 96 -18.62 16.25 -2.03
C ASP A 96 -18.02 16.08 -0.62
N VAL A 97 -18.77 15.56 0.37
CA VAL A 97 -18.27 15.19 1.72
C VAL A 97 -17.43 13.93 1.66
N HIS A 98 -17.89 12.91 0.93
CA HIS A 98 -17.12 11.69 0.68
C HIS A 98 -15.80 11.99 -0.05
N LEU A 99 -15.80 12.91 -1.03
CA LEU A 99 -14.58 13.37 -1.69
C LEU A 99 -13.61 14.08 -0.74
N GLU A 100 -14.09 14.90 0.21
CA GLU A 100 -13.23 15.51 1.23
C GLU A 100 -12.48 14.45 2.04
N ARG A 101 -13.21 13.45 2.58
CA ARG A 101 -12.62 12.35 3.35
C ARG A 101 -11.66 11.50 2.51
N PHE A 102 -11.97 11.30 1.23
CA PHE A 102 -11.12 10.57 0.29
C PHE A 102 -9.78 11.29 0.06
N PHE A 103 -9.79 12.61 -0.17
CA PHE A 103 -8.56 13.40 -0.32
C PHE A 103 -7.75 13.47 0.98
N ARG A 104 -8.41 13.60 2.14
CA ARG A 104 -7.74 13.52 3.45
C ARG A 104 -7.09 12.15 3.67
N SER A 105 -7.79 11.07 3.33
CA SER A 105 -7.25 9.70 3.40
C SER A 105 -6.04 9.54 2.46
N ALA A 106 -6.14 10.03 1.22
CA ALA A 106 -5.04 10.01 0.26
C ALA A 106 -3.79 10.76 0.76
N SER A 107 -4.00 11.94 1.36
CA SER A 107 -2.93 12.73 1.97
C SER A 107 -2.24 11.98 3.11
N ASN A 108 -3.01 11.34 3.99
CA ASN A 108 -2.48 10.53 5.09
C ASN A 108 -1.73 9.28 4.59
N ALA A 109 -2.17 8.69 3.47
CA ALA A 109 -1.48 7.60 2.79
C ALA A 109 -0.27 8.05 1.95
N LYS A 110 0.07 9.35 1.93
CA LYS A 110 1.07 9.96 1.05
C LYS A 110 0.85 9.70 -0.46
N ILE A 111 -0.39 9.48 -0.89
CA ILE A 111 -0.75 9.25 -2.30
C ILE A 111 -1.22 10.56 -2.96
N SER A 112 -0.46 11.04 -3.94
CA SER A 112 -0.87 12.20 -4.76
C SER A 112 -1.95 11.78 -5.77
N SER A 113 -3.09 12.46 -5.82
CA SER A 113 -4.12 12.19 -6.84
C SER A 113 -3.66 12.61 -8.25
N PRO A 114 -3.92 11.82 -9.30
CA PRO A 114 -3.64 12.20 -10.69
C PRO A 114 -4.62 13.26 -11.23
N PHE A 115 -5.71 13.54 -10.49
CA PHE A 115 -6.79 14.44 -10.88
C PHE A 115 -7.15 15.42 -9.75
N SER A 116 -7.65 16.60 -10.12
CA SER A 116 -8.22 17.54 -9.14
C SER A 116 -9.54 17.00 -8.58
N ARG A 117 -9.99 17.54 -7.44
CA ARG A 117 -11.32 17.20 -6.86
C ARG A 117 -12.46 17.45 -7.84
N SER A 118 -12.44 18.57 -8.58
CA SER A 118 -13.48 18.86 -9.57
C SER A 118 -13.46 17.86 -10.73
N THR A 119 -12.28 17.43 -11.18
CA THR A 119 -12.14 16.40 -12.21
C THR A 119 -12.64 15.03 -11.72
N LEU A 120 -12.27 14.59 -10.51
CA LEU A 120 -12.80 13.34 -9.94
C LEU A 120 -14.32 13.36 -9.78
N ARG A 121 -14.87 14.47 -9.26
CA ARG A 121 -16.32 14.67 -9.16
C ARG A 121 -17.02 14.51 -10.51
N THR A 122 -16.47 15.11 -11.58
CA THR A 122 -16.99 14.96 -12.94
C THR A 122 -16.90 13.52 -13.45
N ILE A 123 -15.76 12.83 -13.24
CA ILE A 123 -15.57 11.43 -13.63
C ILE A 123 -16.61 10.53 -12.92
N LEU A 124 -16.80 10.71 -11.61
CA LEU A 124 -17.74 9.93 -10.80
C LEU A 124 -19.20 10.13 -11.23
N ILE A 125 -19.61 11.38 -11.52
CA ILE A 125 -20.94 11.68 -12.06
C ILE A 125 -21.14 11.06 -13.46
N GLN A 126 -20.13 11.17 -14.35
CA GLN A 126 -20.19 10.58 -15.69
C GLN A 126 -20.24 9.05 -15.65
N LEU A 127 -19.50 8.42 -14.72
CA LEU A 127 -19.52 6.97 -14.50
C LEU A 127 -20.89 6.50 -13.99
N ALA A 128 -21.47 7.20 -13.01
CA ALA A 128 -22.83 6.91 -12.54
C ALA A 128 -23.86 7.01 -13.68
N ALA A 129 -23.82 8.08 -14.48
CA ALA A 129 -24.70 8.24 -15.64
C ALA A 129 -24.50 7.15 -16.71
N ALA A 130 -23.25 6.81 -17.04
CA ALA A 130 -22.92 5.77 -18.03
C ALA A 130 -23.42 4.37 -17.60
N SER A 131 -23.41 4.08 -16.31
CA SER A 131 -23.89 2.81 -15.75
C SER A 131 -25.40 2.58 -15.91
N LYS A 132 -26.19 3.66 -16.11
CA LYS A 132 -27.67 3.67 -16.07
C LYS A 132 -28.28 3.13 -14.77
N CYS A 133 -27.47 2.92 -13.74
CA CYS A 133 -27.92 2.49 -12.43
C CYS A 133 -28.65 3.65 -11.72
N ARG A 134 -29.77 3.36 -11.06
CA ARG A 134 -30.48 4.35 -10.23
C ARG A 134 -30.30 4.09 -8.73
N ASN A 135 -30.15 2.83 -8.33
CA ASN A 135 -30.01 2.40 -6.94
C ASN A 135 -28.79 1.48 -6.80
N GLY A 136 -27.89 1.82 -5.89
CA GLY A 136 -26.67 1.06 -5.63
C GLY A 136 -25.59 1.89 -4.96
N THR A 137 -24.33 1.51 -5.13
CA THR A 137 -23.19 2.28 -4.62
C THR A 137 -22.21 2.67 -5.74
N LEU A 138 -21.54 3.79 -5.54
CA LEU A 138 -20.39 4.22 -6.33
C LEU A 138 -19.15 4.16 -5.45
N ARG A 139 -18.34 3.12 -5.64
CA ARG A 139 -17.11 2.88 -4.88
C ARG A 139 -15.90 3.28 -5.71
N TYR A 140 -14.93 3.93 -5.11
CA TYR A 140 -13.77 4.45 -5.84
C TYR A 140 -12.49 4.43 -5.01
N TRP A 141 -11.36 4.22 -5.69
CA TRP A 141 -10.05 3.95 -5.15
C TRP A 141 -9.01 4.89 -5.75
N LEU A 142 -8.02 5.26 -4.93
CA LEU A 142 -6.79 5.90 -5.38
C LEU A 142 -5.61 5.08 -4.86
N SER A 143 -4.79 4.60 -5.79
CA SER A 143 -3.58 3.82 -5.56
C SER A 143 -2.32 4.66 -5.81
N ALA A 144 -1.21 4.31 -5.18
CA ALA A 144 0.13 4.74 -5.61
C ALA A 144 0.47 4.33 -7.06
N GLY A 145 -0.23 3.32 -7.59
CA GLY A 145 -0.29 2.96 -9.02
C GLY A 145 0.65 1.83 -9.43
N PRO A 146 0.62 1.44 -10.73
CA PRO A 146 1.53 0.45 -11.32
C PRO A 146 2.99 0.85 -11.19
N GLY A 147 3.86 -0.11 -10.88
CA GLY A 147 5.27 0.14 -10.63
C GLY A 147 6.12 -1.13 -10.61
N ASN A 148 7.06 -1.22 -9.68
CA ASN A 148 7.83 -2.44 -9.42
C ASN A 148 7.30 -3.14 -8.16
N PHE A 149 7.64 -4.41 -7.96
CA PHE A 149 7.20 -5.17 -6.79
C PHE A 149 7.94 -4.82 -5.48
N LEU A 150 8.65 -3.69 -5.39
CA LEU A 150 9.24 -3.24 -4.13
C LEU A 150 8.14 -2.66 -3.20
N LEU A 151 8.56 -2.12 -2.06
CA LEU A 151 7.65 -1.51 -1.08
C LEU A 151 7.64 0.02 -1.17
N SER A 152 8.71 0.65 -1.70
CA SER A 152 8.73 2.08 -1.95
C SER A 152 7.92 2.42 -3.20
N PRO A 153 7.00 3.39 -3.16
CA PRO A 153 6.23 3.85 -4.31
C PRO A 153 7.09 4.71 -5.28
N ALA A 154 8.37 4.95 -4.99
CA ALA A 154 9.27 5.66 -5.91
C ALA A 154 9.43 4.95 -7.27
N GLY A 155 9.11 3.65 -7.34
CA GLY A 155 9.03 2.88 -8.58
C GLY A 155 7.74 3.09 -9.39
N CYS A 156 6.71 3.72 -8.83
CA CYS A 156 5.42 3.95 -9.49
C CYS A 156 5.45 5.27 -10.28
N PRO A 157 5.37 5.27 -11.62
CA PRO A 157 5.53 6.50 -12.40
C PRO A 157 4.39 7.51 -12.19
N LYS A 158 3.19 7.02 -11.85
CA LYS A 158 1.98 7.79 -11.54
C LYS A 158 1.04 6.96 -10.66
N SER A 159 0.32 7.65 -9.79
CA SER A 159 -0.86 7.13 -9.11
C SER A 159 -2.00 6.77 -10.07
N ALA A 160 -2.82 5.81 -9.66
CA ALA A 160 -3.96 5.32 -10.43
C ALA A 160 -5.27 5.50 -9.66
N PHE A 161 -6.29 6.02 -10.34
CA PHE A 161 -7.65 6.16 -9.84
C PHE A 161 -8.57 5.16 -10.54
N TYR A 162 -9.36 4.45 -9.76
CA TYR A 162 -10.34 3.46 -10.23
C TYR A 162 -11.70 3.76 -9.58
N ALA A 163 -12.80 3.47 -10.26
CA ALA A 163 -14.13 3.57 -9.68
C ALA A 163 -15.07 2.53 -10.28
N VAL A 164 -16.03 2.03 -9.52
CA VAL A 164 -17.00 1.00 -9.93
C VAL A 164 -18.38 1.40 -9.41
N VAL A 165 -19.38 1.33 -10.28
CA VAL A 165 -20.79 1.33 -9.86
C VAL A 165 -21.19 -0.11 -9.55
N ILE A 166 -21.79 -0.33 -8.39
CA ILE A 166 -22.29 -1.62 -7.94
C ILE A 166 -23.81 -1.49 -7.80
N LYS A 167 -24.57 -2.31 -8.53
CA LYS A 167 -26.04 -2.34 -8.50
C LYS A 167 -26.49 -3.09 -7.23
N GLU A 168 -27.07 -2.36 -6.28
CA GLU A 168 -27.50 -2.88 -4.97
C GLU A 168 -28.86 -2.27 -4.62
N ASN A 169 -29.74 -3.04 -3.97
CA ASN A 169 -31.03 -2.50 -3.50
C ASN A 169 -30.86 -1.92 -2.09
N ILE A 170 -30.64 -0.62 -2.00
CA ILE A 170 -30.49 0.09 -0.72
C ILE A 170 -31.89 0.30 -0.13
N LEU A 171 -32.11 -0.27 1.06
CA LEU A 171 -33.37 -0.23 1.79
C LEU A 171 -33.12 0.15 3.25
N GLN A 172 -34.11 0.77 3.87
CA GLN A 172 -34.09 1.06 5.30
C GLN A 172 -34.26 -0.24 6.12
N CYS A 173 -33.28 -0.56 6.95
CA CYS A 173 -33.36 -1.73 7.83
C CYS A 173 -34.22 -1.44 9.07
N LYS A 174 -35.35 -2.15 9.21
CA LYS A 174 -36.26 -2.06 10.37
C LYS A 174 -36.18 -3.27 11.32
N GLN A 175 -35.27 -4.20 11.06
CA GLN A 175 -35.05 -5.40 11.88
C GLN A 175 -33.78 -5.24 12.70
N GLY A 176 -33.81 -5.70 13.95
CA GLY A 176 -32.67 -5.68 14.86
C GLY A 176 -31.71 -6.84 14.62
N VAL A 177 -30.41 -6.60 14.82
CA VAL A 177 -29.36 -7.61 14.69
C VAL A 177 -28.68 -7.96 16.01
N LYS A 178 -28.07 -9.15 16.05
CA LYS A 178 -27.12 -9.58 17.07
C LYS A 178 -25.70 -9.14 16.70
N VAL A 179 -24.92 -8.71 17.68
CA VAL A 179 -23.50 -8.39 17.56
C VAL A 179 -22.65 -9.10 18.61
N ILE A 180 -21.34 -9.10 18.41
CA ILE A 180 -20.36 -9.61 19.38
C ILE A 180 -19.25 -8.59 19.65
N THR A 181 -18.55 -8.74 20.76
CA THR A 181 -17.23 -8.09 20.94
C THR A 181 -16.19 -8.85 20.10
N SER A 182 -15.41 -8.14 19.28
CA SER A 182 -14.36 -8.78 18.48
C SER A 182 -13.13 -9.13 19.33
N THR A 183 -12.58 -10.32 19.12
CA THR A 183 -11.24 -10.69 19.61
C THR A 183 -10.13 -10.40 18.60
N ILE A 184 -10.49 -10.10 17.34
CA ILE A 184 -9.55 -9.60 16.34
C ILE A 184 -9.17 -8.16 16.72
N PRO A 185 -7.87 -7.81 16.84
CA PRO A 185 -7.47 -6.45 17.15
C PRO A 185 -7.94 -5.42 16.11
N MET A 186 -8.32 -4.22 16.56
CA MET A 186 -8.58 -3.11 15.65
C MET A 186 -7.27 -2.56 15.05
N LYS A 187 -7.40 -1.81 13.96
CA LYS A 187 -6.29 -1.06 13.35
C LYS A 187 -5.81 0.03 14.29
N GLN A 188 -4.51 0.33 14.28
CA GLN A 188 -3.97 1.51 14.98
C GLN A 188 -4.63 2.80 14.46
N PRO A 189 -4.82 3.84 15.30
CA PRO A 189 -5.56 5.06 14.96
C PRO A 189 -5.20 5.70 13.61
N LEU A 190 -3.91 5.71 13.25
CA LEU A 190 -3.40 6.20 11.96
C LEU A 190 -4.06 5.53 10.74
N PHE A 191 -4.40 4.23 10.85
CA PHE A 191 -5.03 3.43 9.79
C PHE A 191 -6.53 3.22 9.99
N ALA A 192 -7.07 3.48 11.18
CA ALA A 192 -8.51 3.43 11.44
C ALA A 192 -9.19 4.73 10.95
N THR A 193 -8.60 5.89 11.26
CA THR A 193 -9.09 7.22 10.83
C THR A 193 -9.01 7.48 9.31
N MET A 194 -8.29 6.62 8.58
CA MET A 194 -8.05 6.70 7.14
C MET A 194 -8.74 5.55 6.40
N LYS A 195 -9.60 5.86 5.42
CA LYS A 195 -10.30 4.81 4.65
C LYS A 195 -9.38 4.17 3.60
N ASN A 196 -8.59 3.18 4.03
CA ASN A 196 -7.56 2.48 3.24
C ASN A 196 -7.95 1.04 2.91
N VAL A 197 -7.30 0.43 1.91
CA VAL A 197 -7.69 -0.91 1.39
C VAL A 197 -7.29 -2.10 2.29
N ASN A 198 -6.55 -1.88 3.38
CA ASN A 198 -6.04 -2.96 4.23
C ASN A 198 -7.13 -3.46 5.17
N TYR A 199 -8.05 -4.27 4.63
CA TYR A 199 -9.29 -4.68 5.26
C TYR A 199 -9.27 -6.10 5.87
N LEU A 200 -8.10 -6.78 5.90
CA LEU A 200 -7.99 -8.11 6.51
C LEU A 200 -8.50 -8.17 7.97
N PRO A 201 -8.21 -7.20 8.87
CA PRO A 201 -8.82 -7.19 10.20
C PRO A 201 -10.35 -7.11 10.17
N ASN A 202 -10.92 -6.32 9.25
CA ASN A 202 -12.36 -6.15 9.06
C ASN A 202 -13.03 -7.43 8.51
N VAL A 203 -12.33 -8.18 7.66
CA VAL A 203 -12.79 -9.49 7.16
C VAL A 203 -12.78 -10.51 8.28
N LEU A 204 -11.68 -10.62 9.02
CA LEU A 204 -11.56 -11.57 10.14
C LEU A 204 -12.58 -11.28 11.25
N SER A 205 -12.88 -10.02 11.53
CA SER A 205 -13.87 -9.64 12.55
C SER A 205 -15.33 -9.81 12.10
N ILE A 206 -15.59 -9.85 10.79
CA ILE A 206 -16.88 -10.35 10.23
C ILE A 206 -16.96 -11.86 10.38
N MET A 207 -15.94 -12.61 9.96
CA MET A 207 -15.92 -14.08 10.05
C MET A 207 -16.13 -14.54 11.50
N GLU A 208 -15.48 -13.90 12.48
CA GLU A 208 -15.68 -14.17 13.91
C GLU A 208 -17.14 -13.96 14.36
N ALA A 209 -17.85 -12.99 13.77
CA ALA A 209 -19.26 -12.73 14.07
C ALA A 209 -20.17 -13.80 13.44
N GLU A 210 -19.92 -14.14 12.17
CA GLU A 210 -20.63 -15.20 11.44
C GLU A 210 -20.52 -16.54 12.15
N GLU A 211 -19.32 -16.93 12.61
CA GLU A 211 -19.05 -18.13 13.41
C GLU A 211 -19.87 -18.18 14.72
N LYS A 212 -20.18 -17.02 15.32
CA LYS A 212 -20.98 -16.89 16.55
C LYS A 212 -22.46 -16.56 16.28
N GLY A 213 -22.91 -16.68 15.03
CA GLY A 213 -24.29 -16.42 14.60
C GLY A 213 -24.74 -14.97 14.77
N ALA A 214 -23.81 -14.02 14.69
CA ALA A 214 -24.04 -12.58 14.78
C ALA A 214 -23.83 -11.90 13.42
N PHE A 215 -24.41 -10.70 13.25
CA PHE A 215 -24.35 -9.95 11.99
C PHE A 215 -22.97 -9.30 11.76
N ALA A 216 -22.39 -8.75 12.81
CA ALA A 216 -21.07 -8.14 12.80
C ALA A 216 -20.53 -8.02 14.24
N SER A 217 -19.24 -7.77 14.36
CA SER A 217 -18.57 -7.53 15.63
C SER A 217 -18.31 -6.04 15.89
N ILE A 218 -18.01 -5.70 17.15
CA ILE A 218 -17.65 -4.36 17.59
C ILE A 218 -16.25 -4.41 18.20
N TRP A 219 -15.41 -3.47 17.79
CA TRP A 219 -14.09 -3.29 18.37
C TRP A 219 -14.12 -2.47 19.65
N VAL A 220 -13.21 -2.84 20.53
CA VAL A 220 -12.80 -2.07 21.71
C VAL A 220 -11.37 -1.59 21.42
N ASP A 221 -11.08 -0.33 21.75
CA ASP A 221 -9.76 0.24 21.56
C ASP A 221 -8.75 -0.26 22.61
N GLY A 222 -7.48 0.07 22.41
CA GLY A 222 -6.40 -0.33 23.32
C GLY A 222 -6.43 0.34 24.70
N ASP A 223 -7.42 1.19 24.98
CA ASP A 223 -7.62 1.86 26.27
C ASP A 223 -8.92 1.38 26.96
N GLY A 224 -9.65 0.44 26.36
CA GLY A 224 -10.86 -0.20 26.92
C GLY A 224 -12.20 0.41 26.49
N TYR A 225 -12.20 1.37 25.55
CA TYR A 225 -13.40 2.06 25.10
C TYR A 225 -13.95 1.53 23.79
N ILE A 226 -15.25 1.67 23.56
CA ILE A 226 -15.88 1.27 22.29
C ILE A 226 -15.33 2.10 21.12
N ALA A 227 -14.97 1.40 20.03
CA ALA A 227 -14.47 1.96 18.79
C ALA A 227 -15.55 1.94 17.68
N GLU A 228 -15.43 1.03 16.72
CA GLU A 228 -16.33 0.90 15.57
C GLU A 228 -16.57 -0.57 15.20
N GLY A 229 -17.52 -0.82 14.31
CA GLY A 229 -17.69 -2.14 13.67
C GLY A 229 -16.86 -2.26 12.38
N PRO A 230 -16.79 -3.45 11.76
CA PRO A 230 -15.92 -3.73 10.61
C PRO A 230 -16.14 -2.83 9.39
N ASN A 231 -17.31 -2.23 9.19
CA ASN A 231 -17.59 -1.34 8.05
C ASN A 231 -18.47 -0.12 8.43
N VAL A 232 -18.69 0.11 9.72
CA VAL A 232 -19.78 0.94 10.26
C VAL A 232 -19.35 1.57 11.58
N ASN A 233 -19.76 2.81 11.84
CA ASN A 233 -19.69 3.38 13.18
C ASN A 233 -20.81 2.78 14.05
N VAL A 234 -20.75 3.04 15.36
CA VAL A 234 -21.73 2.59 16.35
C VAL A 234 -22.24 3.77 17.16
N ALA A 235 -23.53 3.78 17.48
CA ALA A 235 -24.19 4.81 18.28
C ALA A 235 -25.11 4.20 19.34
N PHE A 236 -25.29 4.92 20.44
CA PHE A 236 -25.96 4.49 21.66
C PHE A 236 -26.98 5.51 22.12
N ILE A 237 -28.09 5.04 22.69
CA ILE A 237 -29.08 5.89 23.35
C ILE A 237 -29.17 5.47 24.82
N THR A 238 -28.94 6.40 25.74
CA THR A 238 -29.06 6.13 27.18
C THR A 238 -30.53 6.07 27.63
N HIS A 239 -30.78 5.54 28.82
CA HIS A 239 -32.12 5.62 29.46
C HIS A 239 -32.59 7.07 29.67
N ASP A 240 -31.65 8.02 29.76
CA ASP A 240 -31.88 9.46 29.81
C ASP A 240 -32.16 10.11 28.43
N LYS A 241 -32.25 9.29 27.36
CA LYS A 241 -32.44 9.71 25.96
C LYS A 241 -31.32 10.60 25.41
N GLU A 242 -30.08 10.38 25.84
CA GLU A 242 -28.90 11.00 25.25
C GLU A 242 -28.37 10.14 24.10
N LEU A 243 -28.18 10.71 22.91
CA LEU A 243 -27.49 10.05 21.81
C LEU A 243 -25.97 10.22 21.98
N ILE A 244 -25.24 9.11 22.05
CA ILE A 244 -23.79 9.07 22.23
C ILE A 244 -23.14 8.31 21.07
N MET A 245 -22.07 8.89 20.51
CA MET A 245 -21.14 8.19 19.62
C MET A 245 -19.71 8.23 20.18
N PRO A 246 -18.86 7.22 19.90
CA PRO A 246 -17.43 7.31 20.18
C PRO A 246 -16.75 8.50 19.50
N PHE A 247 -15.59 8.93 20.01
CA PHE A 247 -14.79 9.97 19.37
C PHE A 247 -14.15 9.47 18.06
N PHE A 248 -14.04 10.35 17.06
CA PHE A 248 -13.51 10.05 15.72
C PHE A 248 -11.98 10.21 15.59
N ASP A 249 -11.25 10.26 16.71
CA ASP A 249 -9.78 10.34 16.76
C ASP A 249 -9.09 8.99 16.60
N LYS A 250 -9.80 7.89 16.92
CA LYS A 250 -9.30 6.50 16.81
C LYS A 250 -10.04 5.62 15.80
N ILE A 251 -11.12 6.13 15.20
CA ILE A 251 -12.00 5.39 14.28
C ILE A 251 -12.27 6.19 13.01
N LEU A 252 -12.92 5.60 12.01
CA LEU A 252 -13.27 6.33 10.80
C LEU A 252 -14.34 7.38 11.10
N SER A 253 -14.11 8.64 10.70
CA SER A 253 -15.19 9.64 10.61
C SER A 253 -16.13 9.27 9.46
N GLY A 254 -17.18 8.51 9.78
CA GLY A 254 -18.26 8.16 8.86
C GLY A 254 -19.01 9.40 8.38
N CYS A 255 -19.15 9.60 7.06
CA CYS A 255 -19.99 10.69 6.53
C CYS A 255 -21.41 10.60 7.10
N THR A 256 -22.02 9.41 7.01
CA THR A 256 -23.34 9.10 7.61
C THR A 256 -23.39 9.30 9.13
N ALA A 257 -22.30 9.05 9.86
CA ALA A 257 -22.23 9.27 11.31
C ALA A 257 -22.15 10.76 11.68
N LEU A 258 -21.34 11.53 10.96
CA LEU A 258 -21.29 12.99 11.10
C LEU A 258 -22.65 13.61 10.74
N ARG A 259 -23.26 13.15 9.64
CA ARG A 259 -24.57 13.63 9.18
C ARG A 259 -25.70 13.26 10.14
N LEU A 260 -25.66 12.08 10.76
CA LEU A 260 -26.57 11.70 11.84
C LEU A 260 -26.46 12.67 13.03
N VAL A 261 -25.24 13.05 13.44
CA VAL A 261 -24.99 14.03 14.51
C VAL A 261 -25.46 15.44 14.13
N GLU A 262 -25.39 15.84 12.86
CA GLU A 262 -25.95 17.10 12.36
C GLU A 262 -27.49 17.11 12.35
N LEU A 263 -28.13 15.96 12.07
CA LEU A 263 -29.59 15.84 11.95
C LEU A 263 -30.28 15.63 13.30
N ALA A 264 -29.69 14.83 14.19
CA ALA A 264 -30.28 14.43 15.48
C ALA A 264 -30.75 15.58 16.41
N PRO A 265 -30.19 16.80 16.39
CA PRO A 265 -30.76 17.96 17.11
C PRO A 265 -32.23 18.24 16.80
N LYS A 266 -32.74 17.91 15.61
CA LYS A 266 -34.18 17.99 15.27
C LYS A 266 -35.05 17.15 16.23
N LEU A 267 -34.56 15.99 16.69
CA LEU A 267 -35.26 15.16 17.68
C LEU A 267 -35.13 15.72 19.11
N VAL A 268 -34.10 16.54 19.39
CA VAL A 268 -33.97 17.27 20.66
C VAL A 268 -34.98 18.42 20.71
N GLU A 269 -35.15 19.16 19.62
CA GLU A 269 -36.18 20.21 19.48
C GLU A 269 -37.60 19.65 19.62
N GLN A 270 -37.84 18.42 19.18
CA GLN A 270 -39.10 17.69 19.37
C GLN A 270 -39.29 17.10 20.78
N GLY A 271 -38.30 17.19 21.66
CA GLY A 271 -38.33 16.60 23.00
C GLY A 271 -38.26 15.06 23.02
N LEU A 272 -37.88 14.43 21.90
CA LEU A 272 -37.68 12.99 21.78
C LEU A 272 -36.29 12.58 22.29
N LEU A 273 -35.24 13.34 21.96
CA LEU A 273 -33.91 13.22 22.56
C LEU A 273 -33.65 14.33 23.58
N LYS A 274 -32.77 14.06 24.55
CA LYS A 274 -32.31 15.03 25.57
C LYS A 274 -31.12 15.85 25.07
N CYS A 275 -30.15 15.19 24.43
CA CYS A 275 -28.99 15.82 23.80
C CYS A 275 -28.29 14.83 22.84
N VAL A 276 -27.31 15.35 22.09
CA VAL A 276 -26.42 14.59 21.21
C VAL A 276 -24.98 14.94 21.60
N ARG A 277 -24.12 13.93 21.78
CA ARG A 277 -22.70 14.14 22.12
C ARG A 277 -21.79 13.03 21.60
N THR A 278 -20.51 13.34 21.46
CA THR A 278 -19.46 12.32 21.38
C THR A 278 -18.90 12.04 22.77
N GLY A 279 -18.41 10.82 23.01
CA GLY A 279 -17.83 10.43 24.28
C GLY A 279 -17.25 9.02 24.28
N ASN A 280 -16.30 8.79 25.18
CA ASN A 280 -15.86 7.44 25.51
C ASN A 280 -16.97 6.68 26.25
N LEU A 281 -17.08 5.38 25.97
CA LEU A 281 -17.96 4.44 26.65
C LEU A 281 -17.19 3.14 26.89
N THR A 282 -17.26 2.56 28.08
CA THR A 282 -16.76 1.18 28.29
C THR A 282 -17.74 0.16 27.70
N VAL A 283 -17.32 -1.11 27.63
CA VAL A 283 -18.19 -2.21 27.17
C VAL A 283 -19.41 -2.38 28.06
N GLU A 284 -19.27 -2.15 29.36
CA GLU A 284 -20.34 -2.25 30.36
C GLU A 284 -21.35 -1.11 30.20
N GLU A 285 -20.88 0.13 30.05
CA GLU A 285 -21.73 1.29 29.80
C GLU A 285 -22.50 1.15 28.48
N ALA A 286 -21.81 0.72 27.43
CA ALA A 286 -22.36 0.52 26.11
C ALA A 286 -23.42 -0.61 26.06
N LYS A 287 -23.20 -1.71 26.79
CA LYS A 287 -24.20 -2.78 26.96
C LYS A 287 -25.35 -2.41 27.90
N GLY A 288 -25.18 -1.36 28.71
CA GLY A 288 -26.23 -0.76 29.54
C GLY A 288 -27.06 0.30 28.83
N ALA A 289 -26.89 0.50 27.52
CA ALA A 289 -27.69 1.42 26.73
C ALA A 289 -29.16 0.95 26.61
N ALA A 290 -30.07 1.92 26.49
CA ALA A 290 -31.49 1.67 26.25
C ALA A 290 -31.73 1.22 24.80
N GLU A 291 -31.03 1.83 23.85
CA GLU A 291 -31.04 1.46 22.44
C GLU A 291 -29.63 1.57 21.83
N MET A 292 -29.39 0.87 20.73
CA MET A 292 -28.08 0.80 20.09
C MET A 292 -28.22 0.55 18.59
N MET A 293 -27.30 1.07 17.78
CA MET A 293 -27.32 0.90 16.33
C MET A 293 -25.93 0.97 15.68
N TYR A 294 -25.80 0.32 14.52
CA TYR A 294 -24.74 0.65 13.56
C TYR A 294 -25.18 1.81 12.67
N VAL A 295 -24.19 2.59 12.21
CA VAL A 295 -24.36 3.77 11.35
C VAL A 295 -23.31 3.73 10.23
N GLY A 296 -23.73 3.69 8.96
CA GLY A 296 -22.80 3.69 7.84
C GLY A 296 -23.49 3.78 6.47
N SER A 297 -22.73 4.04 5.41
CA SER A 297 -23.34 4.47 4.13
C SER A 297 -24.23 3.41 3.47
N THR A 298 -23.85 2.12 3.48
CA THR A 298 -24.70 1.04 2.93
C THR A 298 -25.78 0.56 3.89
N LEU A 299 -25.71 0.96 5.17
CA LEU A 299 -26.61 0.58 6.25
C LEU A 299 -26.85 1.83 7.12
N PRO A 300 -27.67 2.80 6.65
CA PRO A 300 -27.70 4.16 7.21
C PRO A 300 -27.89 4.19 8.72
N VAL A 301 -28.89 3.45 9.20
CA VAL A 301 -29.06 3.04 10.59
C VAL A 301 -29.51 1.58 10.60
N LEU A 302 -28.83 0.73 11.37
CA LEU A 302 -29.17 -0.67 11.57
C LEU A 302 -29.29 -0.96 13.08
N PRO A 303 -30.51 -1.22 13.60
CA PRO A 303 -30.71 -1.44 15.04
C PRO A 303 -29.97 -2.68 15.57
N ILE A 304 -29.40 -2.56 16.77
CA ILE A 304 -28.74 -3.66 17.49
C ILE A 304 -29.57 -3.97 18.73
N ILE A 305 -30.02 -5.23 18.83
CA ILE A 305 -30.93 -5.69 19.90
C ILE A 305 -30.28 -6.69 20.86
N MET A 306 -29.09 -7.20 20.52
CA MET A 306 -28.38 -8.18 21.33
C MET A 306 -26.86 -8.05 21.12
N TRP A 307 -26.07 -8.07 22.20
CA TRP A 307 -24.61 -8.04 22.18
C TRP A 307 -24.05 -9.11 23.13
N ASP A 308 -23.22 -10.02 22.61
CA ASP A 308 -22.63 -11.15 23.37
C ASP A 308 -23.70 -11.94 24.13
N ASP A 309 -24.75 -12.32 23.41
CA ASP A 309 -25.91 -13.09 23.89
C ASP A 309 -26.73 -12.42 25.02
N LYS A 310 -26.50 -11.13 25.29
CA LYS A 310 -27.31 -10.30 26.20
C LYS A 310 -28.18 -9.32 25.39
N PRO A 311 -29.46 -9.10 25.76
CA PRO A 311 -30.29 -8.11 25.10
C PRO A 311 -29.76 -6.68 25.38
N ILE A 312 -29.92 -5.78 24.42
CA ILE A 312 -29.84 -4.34 24.62
C ILE A 312 -31.25 -3.84 24.96
N GLY A 313 -31.37 -3.00 25.99
CA GLY A 313 -32.68 -2.55 26.48
C GLY A 313 -33.61 -3.73 26.82
N ASP A 314 -34.77 -3.81 26.15
CA ASP A 314 -35.73 -4.91 26.29
C ASP A 314 -35.58 -6.01 25.22
N GLY A 315 -34.53 -5.96 24.41
CA GLY A 315 -34.26 -6.88 23.31
C GLY A 315 -35.07 -6.62 22.04
N LYS A 316 -35.74 -5.47 21.91
CA LYS A 316 -36.48 -5.07 20.70
C LYS A 316 -35.83 -3.85 20.03
N VAL A 317 -36.25 -3.59 18.79
CA VAL A 317 -35.89 -2.36 18.08
C VAL A 317 -36.56 -1.17 18.77
N GLY A 318 -35.76 -0.21 19.23
CA GLY A 318 -36.24 0.96 19.95
C GLY A 318 -36.78 2.08 19.05
N GLU A 319 -37.63 2.92 19.63
CA GLU A 319 -38.36 3.97 18.90
C GLU A 319 -37.45 5.12 18.47
N LEU A 320 -36.45 5.49 19.29
CA LEU A 320 -35.55 6.60 18.96
C LEU A 320 -34.55 6.22 17.87
N THR A 321 -34.10 4.98 17.85
CA THR A 321 -33.30 4.39 16.77
C THR A 321 -34.07 4.43 15.45
N MET A 322 -35.37 4.14 15.48
CA MET A 322 -36.21 4.24 14.28
C MET A 322 -36.46 5.69 13.87
N ALA A 323 -36.70 6.62 14.80
CA ALA A 323 -36.81 8.04 14.50
C ALA A 323 -35.53 8.62 13.87
N LEU A 324 -34.35 8.20 14.35
CA LEU A 324 -33.06 8.52 13.73
C LEU A 324 -32.89 7.88 12.35
N SER A 325 -33.35 6.64 12.18
CA SER A 325 -33.33 5.92 10.89
C SER A 325 -34.22 6.61 9.85
N ASP A 326 -35.44 6.98 10.22
CA ASP A 326 -36.38 7.70 9.35
C ASP A 326 -35.80 9.09 9.01
N LEU A 327 -35.20 9.80 9.97
CA LEU A 327 -34.60 11.13 9.76
C LEU A 327 -33.42 11.12 8.77
N VAL A 328 -32.52 10.13 8.85
CA VAL A 328 -31.43 9.96 7.87
C VAL A 328 -31.97 9.52 6.51
N TRP A 329 -33.00 8.66 6.49
CA TRP A 329 -33.63 8.19 5.26
C TRP A 329 -34.35 9.33 4.50
N GLU A 330 -35.04 10.21 5.22
CA GLU A 330 -35.67 11.41 4.66
C GLU A 330 -34.64 12.37 4.08
N ASP A 331 -33.51 12.62 4.76
CA ASP A 331 -32.41 13.46 4.25
C ASP A 331 -31.77 12.88 2.98
N MET A 332 -31.63 11.54 2.92
CA MET A 332 -31.16 10.82 1.73
C MET A 332 -32.14 10.89 0.54
N VAL A 333 -33.45 10.87 0.80
CA VAL A 333 -34.50 10.87 -0.24
C VAL A 333 -34.84 12.28 -0.73
N ALA A 334 -34.84 13.28 0.16
CA ALA A 334 -35.13 14.66 -0.20
C ALA A 334 -34.11 15.26 -1.18
N GLY A 335 -32.85 14.80 -1.09
CA GLY A 335 -31.74 15.36 -1.84
C GLY A 335 -31.39 16.79 -1.36
N PRO A 336 -30.52 17.51 -2.08
CA PRO A 336 -30.23 18.89 -1.72
C PRO A 336 -31.48 19.76 -1.92
N GLU A 337 -31.96 20.37 -0.83
CA GLU A 337 -32.87 21.51 -0.91
C GLU A 337 -32.30 22.52 -1.91
N THR A 338 -33.13 23.03 -2.81
CA THR A 338 -32.71 23.97 -3.87
C THR A 338 -32.48 25.39 -3.34
N HIS A 339 -31.78 25.51 -2.22
CA HIS A 339 -31.38 26.76 -1.59
C HIS A 339 -30.28 27.46 -2.40
N SER A 340 -30.73 28.38 -3.23
CA SER A 340 -29.93 29.30 -4.02
C SER A 340 -29.20 30.34 -3.15
N SER A 341 -28.08 29.96 -2.49
CA SER A 341 -26.99 30.90 -2.16
C SER A 341 -25.79 30.19 -1.51
N ALA A 342 -24.71 29.97 -2.27
CA ALA A 342 -23.39 29.74 -1.69
C ALA A 342 -22.67 31.10 -1.49
N PRO A 343 -22.11 31.41 -0.29
CA PRO A 343 -21.28 32.59 -0.11
C PRO A 343 -19.97 32.45 -0.91
N ALA A 344 -19.70 33.40 -1.80
CA ALA A 344 -18.48 33.38 -2.61
C ALA A 344 -17.26 33.83 -1.80
N LEU A 345 -16.26 32.96 -1.62
CA LEU A 345 -14.92 33.39 -1.21
C LEU A 345 -14.12 33.89 -2.41
N ALA A 346 -13.56 35.08 -2.27
CA ALA A 346 -13.00 35.86 -3.38
C ALA A 346 -11.64 35.35 -3.89
N LYS A 347 -11.43 35.47 -5.19
CA LYS A 347 -10.11 35.37 -5.82
C LYS A 347 -9.32 36.65 -5.56
N SER A 348 -8.00 36.54 -5.39
CA SER A 348 -7.08 37.60 -5.79
C SER A 348 -5.88 37.01 -6.55
N ALA A 349 -5.43 37.72 -7.58
CA ALA A 349 -4.27 37.39 -8.39
C ALA A 349 -3.63 38.68 -8.89
N THR A 350 -2.29 38.77 -8.88
CA THR A 350 -1.52 39.96 -9.32
C THR A 350 -0.16 39.58 -9.92
N SER A 351 0.44 40.48 -10.71
CA SER A 351 1.70 40.29 -11.49
C SER A 351 2.70 41.44 -11.20
N ALA A 352 3.97 41.49 -11.65
CA ALA A 352 4.70 40.76 -12.70
C ALA A 352 6.20 40.56 -12.27
N LYS A 353 7.30 40.51 -13.05
CA LYS A 353 7.59 40.74 -14.50
C LYS A 353 8.87 39.98 -14.95
N LEU A 354 9.68 40.56 -15.85
CA LEU A 354 10.92 40.02 -16.45
C LEU A 354 12.20 40.62 -15.82
N CYS A 355 13.35 39.95 -15.96
CA CYS A 355 14.66 40.61 -16.19
C CYS A 355 15.67 39.66 -16.89
N THR A 356 16.70 40.20 -17.56
CA THR A 356 17.68 39.45 -18.40
C THR A 356 19.05 40.16 -18.45
N VAL A 357 20.18 39.45 -18.33
CA VAL A 357 21.56 39.98 -18.49
C VAL A 357 22.50 38.91 -19.15
N PHE A 358 23.64 39.34 -19.70
CA PHE A 358 24.50 38.70 -20.74
C PHE A 358 25.94 38.28 -20.30
N GLY A 359 26.63 37.49 -21.15
CA GLY A 359 28.11 37.42 -21.32
C GLY A 359 28.90 36.37 -20.51
N GLU A 360 30.10 35.87 -20.89
CA GLU A 360 30.83 35.80 -22.18
C GLU A 360 31.93 34.66 -22.11
N ALA A 361 32.82 34.46 -23.09
CA ALA A 361 33.54 33.17 -23.32
C ALA A 361 35.09 33.20 -23.35
N LEU A 362 35.76 32.04 -23.13
CA LEU A 362 37.19 31.76 -23.44
C LEU A 362 37.46 30.25 -23.80
N ARG A 363 38.60 29.95 -24.47
CA ARG A 363 39.09 28.60 -24.92
C ARG A 363 40.63 28.47 -24.65
N PRO A 364 41.41 27.42 -25.06
CA PRO A 364 41.13 26.03 -25.53
C PRO A 364 42.03 24.87 -24.97
N ALA A 365 41.55 23.61 -25.14
CA ALA A 365 42.31 22.33 -25.29
C ALA A 365 43.07 21.72 -24.07
N PRO A 366 43.30 20.37 -23.99
CA PRO A 366 43.06 19.32 -25.00
C PRO A 366 41.99 18.23 -24.68
N TRP A 367 41.28 17.82 -25.73
CA TRP A 367 40.66 16.49 -25.98
C TRP A 367 39.97 15.73 -24.83
N GLN A 368 38.84 16.26 -24.34
CA GLN A 368 37.74 15.46 -23.80
C GLN A 368 36.42 15.94 -24.42
N PHE A 369 35.63 15.03 -25.00
CA PHE A 369 34.32 15.39 -25.56
C PHE A 369 33.22 15.33 -24.50
N ILE A 370 33.02 16.44 -23.79
CA ILE A 370 31.83 16.65 -22.96
C ILE A 370 30.75 17.31 -23.84
N LEU A 371 29.67 16.60 -24.12
CA LEU A 371 28.51 17.18 -24.80
C LEU A 371 27.66 17.95 -23.78
N VAL A 372 28.06 19.18 -23.47
CA VAL A 372 27.26 20.09 -22.63
C VAL A 372 26.19 20.76 -23.50
N LEU A 373 24.93 20.40 -23.29
CA LEU A 373 23.77 21.11 -23.85
C LEU A 373 23.19 22.04 -22.77
N THR A 374 23.63 23.30 -22.74
CA THR A 374 23.00 24.33 -21.93
C THR A 374 21.82 24.97 -22.66
N GLY A 375 20.67 25.07 -21.99
CA GLY A 375 19.60 26.02 -22.30
C GLY A 375 18.98 25.95 -23.71
N ALA A 376 18.18 24.92 -23.98
CA ALA A 376 17.26 24.91 -25.13
C ALA A 376 15.79 24.90 -24.67
N SER A 377 15.05 25.97 -25.00
CA SER A 377 13.59 25.97 -24.88
C SER A 377 12.95 25.12 -25.99
N SER A 378 11.69 24.73 -25.78
CA SER A 378 10.95 23.69 -26.50
C SER A 378 10.60 23.95 -27.99
N ARG A 379 11.39 24.75 -28.72
CA ARG A 379 11.17 25.11 -30.14
C ARG A 379 12.12 24.48 -31.17
N HIS A 380 13.14 23.70 -30.76
CA HIS A 380 14.21 23.23 -31.66
C HIS A 380 14.19 21.74 -32.05
N LEU A 381 13.07 21.03 -31.91
CA LEU A 381 12.96 19.63 -32.38
C LEU A 381 13.16 19.46 -33.90
N TYR A 382 13.10 20.54 -34.69
CA TYR A 382 13.28 20.52 -36.14
C TYR A 382 14.75 20.58 -36.62
N GLU A 383 15.72 20.98 -35.78
CA GLU A 383 17.13 21.11 -36.21
C GLU A 383 18.02 19.92 -35.85
N LEU A 384 17.53 18.99 -35.01
CA LEU A 384 18.29 17.82 -34.55
C LEU A 384 18.84 16.99 -35.73
N ASP A 385 18.06 16.88 -36.80
CA ASP A 385 18.41 16.11 -38.01
C ASP A 385 19.56 16.75 -38.81
N VAL A 386 19.71 18.08 -38.77
CA VAL A 386 20.78 18.83 -39.45
C VAL A 386 22.12 18.61 -38.73
N HIS A 387 22.12 18.69 -37.39
CA HIS A 387 23.30 18.42 -36.59
C HIS A 387 23.71 16.95 -36.66
N LEU A 388 22.76 16.00 -36.65
CA LEU A 388 23.04 14.58 -36.81
C LEU A 388 23.65 14.26 -38.19
N LYS A 389 23.15 14.87 -39.27
CA LYS A 389 23.75 14.78 -40.62
C LYS A 389 25.18 15.34 -40.66
N ARG A 390 25.49 16.39 -39.89
CA ARG A 390 26.85 16.96 -39.79
C ARG A 390 27.80 16.03 -39.02
N PHE A 391 27.36 15.51 -37.88
CA PHE A 391 28.11 14.53 -37.07
C PHE A 391 28.45 13.27 -37.86
N LEU A 392 27.46 12.68 -38.54
CA LEU A 392 27.65 11.49 -39.37
C LEU A 392 28.58 11.72 -40.57
N ARG A 393 28.58 12.93 -41.18
CA ARG A 393 29.55 13.30 -42.23
C ARG A 393 30.98 13.43 -41.68
N SER A 394 31.16 13.93 -40.47
CA SER A 394 32.48 14.00 -39.82
C SER A 394 32.99 12.61 -39.42
N ALA A 395 32.14 11.74 -38.88
CA ALA A 395 32.50 10.36 -38.54
C ALA A 395 32.90 9.53 -39.79
N LEU A 396 32.19 9.71 -40.90
CA LEU A 396 32.55 9.11 -42.20
C LEU A 396 33.89 9.63 -42.74
N LYS A 397 34.18 10.93 -42.61
CA LYS A 397 35.50 11.50 -42.96
C LYS A 397 36.64 11.00 -42.06
N ALA A 398 36.34 10.61 -40.82
CA ALA A 398 37.30 10.07 -39.86
C ALA A 398 37.53 8.55 -39.96
N LYS A 399 36.89 7.86 -40.94
CA LYS A 399 36.95 6.38 -41.10
C LYS A 399 36.60 5.58 -39.83
N MET A 400 35.74 6.11 -38.96
CA MET A 400 35.32 5.37 -37.75
C MET A 400 34.16 4.41 -38.07
N SER A 401 34.38 3.10 -37.87
CA SER A 401 33.34 2.08 -37.93
C SER A 401 32.49 2.10 -36.65
N SER A 402 31.22 2.50 -36.75
CA SER A 402 30.26 2.38 -35.65
C SER A 402 29.58 1.01 -35.68
N PRO A 403 29.45 0.30 -34.54
CA PRO A 403 28.72 -0.96 -34.47
C PRO A 403 27.19 -0.78 -34.42
N PHE A 404 26.68 0.46 -34.47
CA PHE A 404 25.25 0.76 -34.34
C PHE A 404 24.66 1.36 -35.61
N SER A 405 23.42 0.97 -35.92
CA SER A 405 22.69 1.51 -37.06
C SER A 405 22.25 2.96 -36.82
N ARG A 406 21.92 3.69 -37.89
CA ARG A 406 21.39 5.06 -37.79
C ARG A 406 20.06 5.14 -37.02
N SER A 407 19.23 4.10 -37.03
CA SER A 407 17.98 4.07 -36.27
C SER A 407 18.26 3.90 -34.77
N THR A 408 19.16 2.98 -34.38
CA THR A 408 19.56 2.77 -32.98
C THR A 408 20.09 4.06 -32.33
N LEU A 409 20.98 4.79 -33.01
CA LEU A 409 21.47 6.09 -32.55
C LEU A 409 20.36 7.15 -32.42
N ARG A 410 19.35 7.12 -33.30
CA ARG A 410 18.20 8.04 -33.23
C ARG A 410 17.29 7.71 -32.05
N THR A 411 17.03 6.43 -31.78
CA THR A 411 16.23 5.97 -30.63
C THR A 411 16.88 6.34 -29.29
N ILE A 412 18.20 6.12 -29.17
CA ILE A 412 18.96 6.51 -27.96
C ILE A 412 18.87 8.04 -27.74
N LEU A 413 19.04 8.84 -28.78
CA LEU A 413 18.91 10.30 -28.68
C LEU A 413 17.49 10.77 -28.35
N ILE A 414 16.45 10.08 -28.84
CA ILE A 414 15.04 10.37 -28.50
C ILE A 414 14.76 10.05 -27.02
N GLN A 415 15.28 8.92 -26.50
CA GLN A 415 15.14 8.59 -25.08
C GLN A 415 15.92 9.56 -24.17
N LEU A 416 17.12 9.99 -24.57
CA LEU A 416 17.88 11.01 -23.86
C LEU A 416 17.17 12.39 -23.87
N ALA A 417 16.51 12.75 -24.97
CA ALA A 417 15.70 13.97 -25.06
C ALA A 417 14.39 13.88 -24.25
N ALA A 418 13.82 12.68 -24.10
CA ALA A 418 12.67 12.46 -23.21
C ALA A 418 13.06 12.57 -21.72
N ALA A 419 14.27 12.13 -21.36
CA ALA A 419 14.82 12.20 -20.01
C ALA A 419 15.16 13.64 -19.56
N SER A 420 15.37 14.59 -20.47
CA SER A 420 15.77 15.97 -20.14
C SER A 420 14.66 16.88 -19.59
N LYS A 421 13.56 16.31 -19.04
CA LYS A 421 12.49 17.08 -18.38
C LYS A 421 12.80 17.52 -16.95
N CYS A 422 13.89 17.05 -16.34
CA CYS A 422 14.37 17.55 -15.06
C CYS A 422 14.95 18.97 -15.20
N ARG A 423 14.26 19.97 -14.64
CA ARG A 423 14.83 21.31 -14.47
C ARG A 423 15.95 21.24 -13.41
N ASN A 424 17.10 21.84 -13.73
CA ASN A 424 18.24 22.09 -12.83
C ASN A 424 19.06 20.87 -12.36
N GLY A 425 19.45 19.98 -13.28
CA GLY A 425 20.50 18.98 -13.02
C GLY A 425 21.40 18.73 -14.24
N THR A 426 22.71 18.87 -14.08
CA THR A 426 23.70 18.53 -15.12
C THR A 426 24.03 17.04 -15.06
N LEU A 427 23.43 16.22 -15.93
CA LEU A 427 23.80 14.79 -16.02
C LEU A 427 25.15 14.61 -16.72
N ARG A 428 25.99 13.74 -16.17
CA ARG A 428 27.20 13.19 -16.81
C ARG A 428 27.00 11.68 -16.99
N TYR A 429 27.32 11.16 -18.17
CA TYR A 429 27.30 9.73 -18.45
C TYR A 429 28.72 9.24 -18.78
N TRP A 430 29.06 8.04 -18.32
CA TRP A 430 30.26 7.32 -18.73
C TRP A 430 29.87 6.14 -19.61
N LEU A 431 30.61 5.93 -20.70
CA LEU A 431 30.49 4.76 -21.58
C LEU A 431 31.82 4.03 -21.59
N SER A 432 31.82 2.79 -21.08
CA SER A 432 32.91 1.83 -21.21
C SER A 432 32.41 0.65 -22.06
N ALA A 433 33.26 0.16 -22.96
CA ALA A 433 32.92 -0.97 -23.83
C ALA A 433 33.49 -2.27 -23.25
N GLY A 434 32.60 -3.14 -22.75
CA GLY A 434 32.93 -4.48 -22.28
C GLY A 434 31.66 -5.36 -22.18
N PRO A 435 31.78 -6.69 -22.31
CA PRO A 435 30.63 -7.59 -22.24
C PRO A 435 30.28 -7.90 -20.78
N GLY A 436 29.22 -7.27 -20.28
CA GLY A 436 28.69 -7.46 -18.93
C GLY A 436 27.53 -6.49 -18.66
N ASN A 437 26.55 -6.91 -17.87
CA ASN A 437 25.28 -6.19 -17.72
C ASN A 437 25.45 -4.75 -17.21
N PHE A 438 24.81 -3.80 -17.90
CA PHE A 438 24.80 -2.38 -17.53
C PHE A 438 23.61 -2.07 -16.61
N LEU A 439 23.84 -1.23 -15.59
CA LEU A 439 22.77 -0.58 -14.84
C LEU A 439 23.05 0.93 -14.78
N LEU A 440 22.09 1.74 -15.23
CA LEU A 440 22.18 3.19 -15.21
C LEU A 440 21.79 3.71 -13.82
N SER A 441 22.72 4.37 -13.12
CA SER A 441 22.45 5.15 -11.90
C SER A 441 22.74 6.63 -12.14
N PRO A 442 21.87 7.56 -11.68
CA PRO A 442 22.14 8.99 -11.72
C PRO A 442 23.15 9.40 -10.62
N ALA A 443 24.43 9.11 -10.86
CA ALA A 443 25.51 9.56 -9.99
C ALA A 443 25.65 11.09 -10.04
N GLY A 444 25.24 11.79 -8.97
CA GLY A 444 25.41 13.25 -8.89
C GLY A 444 24.54 14.05 -7.92
N CYS A 445 23.65 13.44 -7.11
CA CYS A 445 22.96 14.16 -6.05
C CYS A 445 23.73 14.04 -4.71
N PRO A 446 24.22 15.13 -4.10
CA PRO A 446 24.89 15.07 -2.79
C PRO A 446 24.00 14.62 -1.62
N LYS A 447 22.68 14.43 -1.86
CA LYS A 447 21.73 13.87 -0.90
C LYS A 447 21.36 12.39 -1.17
N CYS A 448 21.91 11.77 -2.21
CA CYS A 448 21.60 10.39 -2.58
C CYS A 448 22.90 9.57 -2.67
N ALA A 449 23.39 9.12 -1.52
CA ALA A 449 24.56 8.25 -1.42
C ALA A 449 24.21 6.80 -1.79
N PHE A 450 23.95 6.55 -3.06
CA PHE A 450 23.73 5.19 -3.61
C PHE A 450 24.71 4.93 -4.76
N SER A 451 25.84 4.29 -4.45
CA SER A 451 26.90 3.96 -5.40
C SER A 451 27.18 2.45 -5.38
N ALA A 452 27.27 1.81 -6.54
CA ALA A 452 27.75 0.42 -6.72
C ALA A 452 27.07 -0.69 -5.89
N VAL A 453 25.94 -1.19 -6.40
CA VAL A 453 25.46 -2.56 -6.13
C VAL A 453 26.18 -3.51 -7.08
N VAL A 454 26.76 -4.60 -6.55
CA VAL A 454 27.33 -5.67 -7.39
C VAL A 454 26.26 -6.74 -7.59
N ILE A 455 25.72 -6.81 -8.80
CA ILE A 455 24.86 -7.92 -9.22
C ILE A 455 25.77 -9.03 -9.72
N LYS A 456 25.88 -10.10 -8.93
CA LYS A 456 26.46 -11.37 -9.38
C LYS A 456 25.34 -12.41 -9.34
N ASP A 457 25.18 -13.16 -10.42
CA ASP A 457 24.26 -14.30 -10.50
C ASP A 457 22.80 -13.99 -10.08
N ASN A 458 22.30 -12.81 -10.45
CA ASN A 458 20.94 -12.29 -10.23
C ASN A 458 20.49 -12.05 -8.77
N ILE A 459 21.40 -12.05 -7.80
CA ILE A 459 21.11 -11.71 -6.39
C ILE A 459 21.96 -10.50 -5.98
N LEU A 460 21.38 -9.58 -5.19
CA LEU A 460 22.10 -8.40 -4.69
C LEU A 460 22.97 -8.75 -3.47
N GLN A 461 24.29 -8.65 -3.60
CA GLN A 461 25.18 -8.45 -2.45
C GLN A 461 25.46 -6.96 -2.26
N CYS A 462 25.03 -6.38 -1.14
CA CYS A 462 25.38 -5.02 -0.76
C CYS A 462 26.56 -5.04 0.23
N LYS A 463 27.79 -4.92 -0.30
CA LYS A 463 29.02 -4.82 0.52
C LYS A 463 29.31 -3.39 1.01
N GLN A 464 28.30 -2.51 0.99
CA GLN A 464 28.37 -1.14 1.52
C GLN A 464 27.37 -0.98 2.67
N GLY A 465 27.75 -0.18 3.65
CA GLY A 465 26.90 0.12 4.79
C GLY A 465 25.81 1.14 4.46
N VAL A 466 24.64 0.96 5.06
CA VAL A 466 23.51 1.88 4.94
C VAL A 466 23.30 2.74 6.19
N LYS A 467 22.66 3.90 5.98
CA LYS A 467 22.06 4.71 7.05
C LYS A 467 20.66 4.18 7.36
N VAL A 468 20.31 4.09 8.64
CA VAL A 468 18.94 3.82 9.13
C VAL A 468 18.47 4.95 10.05
N THR A 469 17.18 4.96 10.36
CA THR A 469 16.58 5.92 11.29
C THR A 469 15.52 5.25 12.15
N THR A 470 15.18 5.83 13.29
CA THR A 470 14.02 5.41 14.09
C THR A 470 12.72 5.84 13.40
N SER A 471 11.76 4.91 13.26
CA SER A 471 10.39 5.19 12.81
C SER A 471 9.67 6.12 13.79
N THR A 472 8.89 7.08 13.30
CA THR A 472 7.97 7.88 14.13
C THR A 472 6.56 7.30 14.19
N ILE A 473 6.29 6.21 13.45
CA ILE A 473 5.01 5.50 13.53
C ILE A 473 4.96 4.70 14.84
N PRO A 474 4.03 5.00 15.77
CA PRO A 474 4.00 4.38 17.09
C PRO A 474 3.62 2.89 17.02
N MET A 475 4.30 2.09 17.84
CA MET A 475 4.13 0.64 17.98
C MET A 475 3.68 0.31 19.41
N LYS A 476 2.35 0.29 19.64
CA LYS A 476 1.81 -0.22 20.91
C LYS A 476 2.33 -1.64 21.16
N LYS A 477 2.88 -1.86 22.36
CA LYS A 477 3.48 -3.13 22.82
C LYS A 477 2.62 -4.33 22.41
N PRO A 478 3.17 -5.34 21.69
CA PRO A 478 2.43 -6.56 21.43
C PRO A 478 2.29 -7.34 22.75
N LEU A 479 1.07 -7.36 23.29
CA LEU A 479 0.64 -8.38 24.24
C LEU A 479 0.72 -9.74 23.54
N PHE A 480 1.89 -10.36 23.64
CA PHE A 480 2.32 -11.69 23.19
C PHE A 480 1.67 -12.24 21.90
N ALA A 481 2.53 -12.59 20.93
CA ALA A 481 2.28 -13.60 19.90
C ALA A 481 1.37 -13.28 18.69
N THR A 482 1.04 -12.02 18.36
CA THR A 482 0.36 -11.73 17.07
C THR A 482 0.87 -10.51 16.30
N MET A 483 1.61 -10.76 15.21
CA MET A 483 1.84 -9.80 14.11
C MET A 483 0.57 -9.46 13.29
N LYS A 484 -0.64 -9.73 13.81
CA LYS A 484 -1.93 -9.52 13.14
C LYS A 484 -2.23 -8.05 12.80
N ASN A 485 -1.46 -7.11 13.35
CA ASN A 485 -1.66 -5.66 13.17
C ASN A 485 -0.59 -4.94 12.34
N VAL A 486 0.39 -5.65 11.75
CA VAL A 486 1.33 -5.04 10.80
C VAL A 486 0.64 -4.85 9.44
N ASN A 487 -0.11 -3.75 9.33
CA ASN A 487 -0.70 -3.30 8.08
C ASN A 487 0.43 -3.01 7.05
N TYR A 488 0.33 -3.54 5.82
CA TYR A 488 1.35 -3.30 4.80
C TYR A 488 1.51 -1.80 4.46
N LEU A 489 0.46 -0.99 4.63
CA LEU A 489 0.55 0.46 4.50
C LEU A 489 1.44 1.10 5.58
N THR A 490 1.51 0.52 6.79
CA THR A 490 2.52 0.91 7.81
C THR A 490 3.92 0.72 7.27
N ASN A 491 4.17 -0.43 6.63
CA ASN A 491 5.47 -0.77 6.08
C ASN A 491 5.88 0.23 4.98
N VAL A 492 4.95 0.58 4.08
CA VAL A 492 5.18 1.59 3.05
C VAL A 492 5.46 2.97 3.65
N LEU A 493 4.60 3.47 4.54
CA LEU A 493 4.74 4.81 5.12
C LEU A 493 6.05 4.98 5.89
N SER A 494 6.49 3.93 6.59
CA SER A 494 7.73 3.92 7.36
C SER A 494 8.98 3.96 6.46
N ILE A 495 8.94 3.33 5.28
CA ILE A 495 10.00 3.49 4.27
C ILE A 495 10.00 4.90 3.67
N MET A 496 8.83 5.46 3.36
CA MET A 496 8.75 6.85 2.88
C MET A 496 9.30 7.84 3.92
N GLU A 497 9.09 7.59 5.21
CA GLU A 497 9.72 8.36 6.30
C GLU A 497 11.25 8.21 6.33
N ALA A 498 11.76 6.99 6.13
CA ALA A 498 13.20 6.75 6.04
C ALA A 498 13.82 7.50 4.85
N GLU A 499 13.20 7.41 3.67
CA GLU A 499 13.62 8.13 2.46
C GLU A 499 13.63 9.66 2.67
N GLU A 500 12.61 10.23 3.32
CA GLU A 500 12.53 11.65 3.68
C GLU A 500 13.69 12.09 4.60
N LYS A 501 14.16 11.21 5.49
CA LYS A 501 15.32 11.41 6.37
C LYS A 501 16.68 11.05 5.72
N GLY A 502 16.67 10.67 4.44
CA GLY A 502 17.86 10.24 3.70
C GLY A 502 18.46 8.91 4.19
N ALA A 503 17.64 8.07 4.84
CA ALA A 503 17.98 6.74 5.31
C ALA A 503 17.46 5.67 4.32
N PHE A 504 18.06 4.48 4.36
CA PHE A 504 17.66 3.32 3.58
C PHE A 504 16.38 2.66 4.13
N ALA A 505 16.27 2.58 5.46
CA ALA A 505 15.15 1.96 6.15
C ALA A 505 14.99 2.54 7.56
N SER A 506 13.82 2.28 8.13
CA SER A 506 13.41 2.65 9.48
C SER A 506 13.46 1.43 10.41
N ILE A 507 14.11 1.56 11.57
CA ILE A 507 14.00 0.60 12.68
C ILE A 507 12.75 0.95 13.48
N TRP A 508 11.95 -0.06 13.82
CA TRP A 508 10.77 0.08 14.66
C TRP A 508 11.17 -0.11 16.12
N VAL A 509 10.52 0.65 17.00
CA VAL A 509 10.78 0.69 18.44
C VAL A 509 9.43 0.68 19.13
N ASP A 510 9.26 -0.17 20.14
CA ASP A 510 8.04 -0.24 20.93
C ASP A 510 8.00 0.83 22.04
N ASP A 511 6.84 0.97 22.69
CA ASP A 511 6.62 1.97 23.75
C ASP A 511 7.56 1.81 24.96
N ASP A 512 8.19 0.63 25.16
CA ASP A 512 9.15 0.36 26.23
C ASP A 512 10.61 0.64 25.82
N GLY A 513 10.86 1.03 24.55
CA GLY A 513 12.19 1.33 24.02
C GLY A 513 12.98 0.12 23.51
N TYR A 514 12.33 -1.03 23.30
CA TYR A 514 12.94 -2.20 22.63
C TYR A 514 12.79 -2.11 21.12
N ILE A 515 13.72 -2.74 20.40
CA ILE A 515 13.59 -2.89 18.94
C ILE A 515 12.48 -3.88 18.60
N ALA A 516 11.63 -3.47 17.65
CA ALA A 516 10.61 -4.30 17.01
C ALA A 516 11.01 -4.66 15.56
N GLU A 517 10.40 -5.72 15.02
CA GLU A 517 10.52 -6.05 13.59
C GLU A 517 9.93 -4.92 12.73
N GLY A 518 10.64 -4.54 11.66
CA GLY A 518 10.28 -3.45 10.76
C GLY A 518 10.01 -3.89 9.31
N PRO A 519 9.80 -2.95 8.38
CA PRO A 519 9.45 -3.26 7.00
C PRO A 519 10.60 -3.87 6.18
N ASN A 520 10.25 -4.72 5.21
CA ASN A 520 11.10 -5.36 4.18
C ASN A 520 12.22 -6.31 4.66
N VAL A 521 12.61 -6.27 5.91
CA VAL A 521 13.67 -7.09 6.49
C VAL A 521 13.22 -7.55 7.86
N ASN A 522 13.42 -8.83 8.17
CA ASN A 522 13.40 -9.26 9.56
C ASN A 522 14.51 -8.47 10.24
N VAL A 523 14.16 -7.59 11.16
CA VAL A 523 15.12 -6.68 11.80
C VAL A 523 15.90 -7.46 12.86
N GLN A 524 16.71 -8.42 12.40
CA GLN A 524 17.69 -9.13 13.21
C GLN A 524 18.96 -8.30 13.28
N LEU A 525 18.87 -7.27 14.13
CA LEU A 525 20.03 -6.50 14.53
C LEU A 525 20.91 -7.42 15.36
N LEU A 526 22.05 -7.77 14.79
CA LEU A 526 23.12 -8.50 15.44
C LEU A 526 23.92 -7.51 16.30
N LEU A 527 23.72 -7.56 17.62
CA LEU A 527 24.18 -6.58 18.60
C LEU A 527 24.44 -7.27 19.96
N PRO A 528 25.38 -6.85 20.82
CA PRO A 528 26.58 -6.09 20.54
C PRO A 528 27.78 -7.04 20.33
N MET A 529 28.60 -6.73 19.34
CA MET A 529 29.89 -7.39 19.08
C MET A 529 31.01 -6.99 20.05
N HIS A 530 30.67 -6.86 21.35
CA HIS A 530 31.69 -6.82 22.39
C HIS A 530 32.31 -8.21 22.51
N ASP A 531 33.65 -8.27 22.46
CA ASP A 531 34.44 -9.51 22.57
C ASP A 531 33.97 -10.65 21.64
N LYS A 532 33.55 -10.34 20.40
CA LYS A 532 33.09 -11.31 19.39
C LYS A 532 31.87 -12.16 19.78
N GLU A 533 31.00 -11.71 20.66
CA GLU A 533 29.68 -12.35 20.83
C GLU A 533 28.66 -11.83 19.81
N ILE A 534 27.77 -12.71 19.34
CA ILE A 534 26.57 -12.36 18.59
C ILE A 534 25.37 -12.57 19.49
N ILE A 535 24.46 -11.60 19.52
CA ILE A 535 23.08 -11.80 19.96
C ILE A 535 22.16 -11.47 18.79
N MET A 536 21.29 -12.42 18.47
CA MET A 536 20.30 -12.33 17.40
C MET A 536 18.96 -11.94 18.02
N LEU A 537 18.32 -10.87 17.53
CA LEU A 537 16.94 -10.57 17.89
C LEU A 537 16.05 -11.77 17.50
N PHE A 538 15.47 -12.41 18.51
CA PHE A 538 14.66 -13.62 18.35
C PHE A 538 13.33 -13.42 19.06
N PHE A 539 12.34 -12.95 18.31
CA PHE A 539 10.95 -12.93 18.77
C PHE A 539 10.48 -14.38 18.98
N ASP A 540 9.89 -14.65 20.14
CA ASP A 540 9.64 -16.01 20.61
C ASP A 540 8.78 -16.81 19.60
N LYS A 541 9.39 -17.85 19.02
CA LYS A 541 8.86 -18.90 18.12
C LYS A 541 8.05 -18.54 16.86
N ILE A 542 7.64 -17.29 16.61
CA ILE A 542 6.53 -17.05 15.66
C ILE A 542 6.94 -16.58 14.25
N LEU A 543 7.90 -15.66 14.09
CA LEU A 543 8.48 -15.35 12.77
C LEU A 543 9.96 -15.00 12.91
N SER A 544 10.82 -15.94 12.52
CA SER A 544 12.18 -15.66 12.10
C SER A 544 12.28 -16.02 10.62
N GLY A 545 12.62 -15.04 9.78
CA GLY A 545 12.69 -15.21 8.33
C GLY A 545 13.67 -16.32 7.94
N CYS A 546 13.44 -16.97 6.80
CA CYS A 546 14.21 -18.16 6.43
C CYS A 546 15.73 -17.91 6.40
N THR A 547 16.17 -16.74 5.91
CA THR A 547 17.58 -16.32 5.94
C THR A 547 18.13 -16.18 7.36
N ALA A 548 17.32 -15.65 8.27
CA ALA A 548 17.66 -15.43 9.67
C ALA A 548 17.84 -16.75 10.43
N LEU A 549 16.90 -17.69 10.29
CA LEU A 549 17.06 -19.06 10.79
C LEU A 549 18.30 -19.74 10.21
N ARG A 550 18.51 -19.61 8.89
CA ARG A 550 19.68 -20.21 8.24
C ARG A 550 20.99 -19.59 8.71
N LEU A 551 21.01 -18.30 9.06
CA LEU A 551 22.16 -17.63 9.65
C LEU A 551 22.46 -18.14 11.06
N VAL A 552 21.44 -18.44 11.89
CA VAL A 552 21.64 -19.13 13.19
C VAL A 552 22.32 -20.50 13.00
N GLU A 553 21.90 -21.28 12.01
CA GLU A 553 22.47 -22.60 11.71
C GLU A 553 23.90 -22.53 11.16
N LEU A 554 24.23 -21.47 10.42
CA LEU A 554 25.54 -21.29 9.79
C LEU A 554 26.58 -20.64 10.71
N ALA A 555 26.17 -19.69 11.57
CA ALA A 555 27.06 -18.92 12.43
C ALA A 555 28.01 -19.73 13.34
N PRO A 556 27.68 -20.95 13.83
CA PRO A 556 28.63 -21.83 14.52
C PRO A 556 29.92 -22.12 13.74
N LYS A 557 29.89 -22.11 12.40
CA LYS A 557 31.11 -22.25 11.57
C LYS A 557 32.11 -21.11 11.79
N LEU A 558 31.63 -19.90 12.12
CA LEU A 558 32.49 -18.77 12.46
C LEU A 558 33.06 -18.88 13.89
N VAL A 559 32.39 -19.64 14.78
CA VAL A 559 32.94 -20.01 16.09
C VAL A 559 34.09 -21.00 15.92
N GLU A 560 33.92 -22.02 15.08
CA GLU A 560 34.99 -22.98 14.72
C GLU A 560 36.22 -22.29 14.10
N GLN A 561 36.00 -21.21 13.35
CA GLN A 561 37.07 -20.40 12.73
C GLN A 561 37.70 -19.37 13.71
N GLY A 562 37.21 -19.25 14.95
CA GLY A 562 37.69 -18.25 15.92
C GLY A 562 37.33 -16.80 15.57
N LEU A 563 36.43 -16.60 14.61
CA LEU A 563 35.89 -15.28 14.23
C LEU A 563 34.74 -14.86 15.16
N LEU A 564 34.08 -15.83 15.81
CA LEU A 564 32.99 -15.63 16.75
C LEU A 564 33.25 -16.38 18.08
N ILE A 565 32.72 -15.90 19.21
CA ILE A 565 32.77 -16.60 20.51
C ILE A 565 31.47 -17.35 20.80
N SER A 566 30.31 -16.71 20.65
CA SER A 566 29.02 -17.36 20.85
C SER A 566 27.91 -16.74 19.98
N VAL A 567 26.85 -17.51 19.75
CA VAL A 567 25.58 -17.07 19.17
C VAL A 567 24.53 -17.19 20.28
N ARG A 568 23.86 -16.09 20.59
CA ARG A 568 22.77 -16.03 21.58
C ARG A 568 21.52 -15.45 20.94
N THR A 569 20.39 -15.59 21.61
CA THR A 569 19.12 -14.97 21.24
C THR A 569 18.59 -14.11 22.38
N GLY A 570 18.02 -12.95 22.07
CA GLY A 570 17.51 -12.01 23.09
C GLY A 570 16.83 -10.79 22.48
N ASN A 571 16.26 -9.94 23.33
CA ASN A 571 15.73 -8.63 22.96
C ASN A 571 16.75 -7.55 23.31
N HIS A 572 16.75 -6.43 22.56
CA HIS A 572 17.64 -5.29 22.80
C HIS A 572 16.86 -3.98 22.89
N THR A 573 17.28 -3.14 23.82
CA THR A 573 16.91 -1.73 23.88
C THR A 573 17.59 -0.94 22.76
N VAL A 574 17.02 0.20 22.39
CA VAL A 574 17.65 1.14 21.44
C VAL A 574 19.02 1.63 21.91
N GLU A 575 19.26 1.70 23.23
CA GLU A 575 20.52 2.16 23.80
C GLU A 575 21.64 1.14 23.63
N GLU A 576 21.40 -0.13 24.02
CA GLU A 576 22.33 -1.24 23.77
C GLU A 576 22.68 -1.37 22.29
N ALA A 577 21.67 -1.19 21.43
CA ALA A 577 21.81 -1.32 20.00
C ALA A 577 22.63 -0.20 19.35
N LYS A 578 22.43 1.05 19.77
CA LYS A 578 23.27 2.18 19.32
C LYS A 578 24.69 2.12 19.89
N GLY A 579 24.94 1.27 20.89
CA GLY A 579 26.27 1.00 21.45
C GLY A 579 27.07 -0.13 20.79
N ALA A 580 26.52 -0.84 19.80
CA ALA A 580 27.19 -2.00 19.21
C ALA A 580 28.39 -1.65 18.30
N ALA A 581 29.34 -2.59 18.20
CA ALA A 581 30.52 -2.47 17.34
C ALA A 581 30.25 -2.76 15.84
N GLU A 582 29.32 -3.67 15.55
CA GLU A 582 28.81 -3.99 14.20
C GLU A 582 27.30 -4.17 14.27
N MET A 583 26.61 -4.02 13.13
CA MET A 583 25.15 -4.12 13.03
C MET A 583 24.73 -4.38 11.58
N MET A 584 23.65 -5.12 11.37
CA MET A 584 23.13 -5.43 10.03
C MET A 584 21.62 -5.72 10.04
N TYR A 585 20.99 -5.68 8.87
CA TYR A 585 19.70 -6.31 8.60
C TYR A 585 19.90 -7.68 7.94
N VAL A 586 18.91 -8.57 8.13
CA VAL A 586 18.86 -9.91 7.53
C VAL A 586 17.48 -10.12 6.89
N GLY A 587 17.41 -10.56 5.64
CA GLY A 587 16.11 -10.70 4.95
C GLY A 587 16.12 -11.60 3.73
N SER A 588 14.95 -11.86 3.16
CA SER A 588 14.82 -12.75 2.01
C SER A 588 15.27 -12.09 0.69
N THR A 589 15.08 -10.77 0.56
CA THR A 589 15.44 -10.01 -0.65
C THR A 589 16.88 -9.46 -0.59
N LEU A 590 17.37 -9.16 0.61
CA LEU A 590 18.74 -8.75 0.90
C LEU A 590 19.26 -9.63 2.05
N PRO A 591 20.04 -10.69 1.75
CA PRO A 591 20.39 -11.71 2.75
C PRO A 591 21.09 -11.15 3.98
N VAL A 592 22.08 -10.28 3.77
CA VAL A 592 22.77 -9.50 4.81
C VAL A 592 23.00 -8.09 4.26
N LEU A 593 22.68 -7.07 5.05
CA LEU A 593 22.88 -5.65 4.70
C LEU A 593 23.51 -4.90 5.89
N PRO A 594 24.78 -4.44 5.81
CA PRO A 594 25.44 -3.76 6.92
C PRO A 594 24.79 -2.40 7.26
N ILE A 595 24.65 -2.09 8.55
CA ILE A 595 24.17 -0.79 9.04
C ILE A 595 25.36 -0.06 9.68
N ILE A 596 25.68 1.13 9.16
CA ILE A 596 26.84 1.91 9.63
C ILE A 596 26.46 3.23 10.33
N MET A 597 25.21 3.68 10.16
CA MET A 597 24.70 4.85 10.87
C MET A 597 23.23 4.65 11.26
N TRP A 598 22.85 5.05 12.48
CA TRP A 598 21.46 5.13 12.95
C TRP A 598 21.19 6.52 13.50
N ASP A 599 20.19 7.23 12.94
CA ASP A 599 19.82 8.60 13.34
C ASP A 599 21.03 9.57 13.28
N ASP A 600 21.81 9.45 12.20
CA ASP A 600 23.03 10.22 11.94
C ASP A 600 24.15 10.05 12.99
N LYS A 601 24.06 9.02 13.85
CA LYS A 601 25.18 8.54 14.69
C LYS A 601 25.81 7.31 14.06
N PRO A 602 27.15 7.16 14.07
CA PRO A 602 27.82 5.94 13.61
C PRO A 602 27.49 4.76 14.53
N ILE A 603 27.41 3.57 13.95
CA ILE A 603 27.52 2.30 14.68
C ILE A 603 29.00 1.90 14.67
N GLY A 604 29.55 1.46 15.81
CA GLY A 604 30.97 1.17 15.93
C GLY A 604 31.85 2.34 15.48
N ASP A 605 32.69 2.09 14.48
CA ASP A 605 33.56 3.10 13.85
C ASP A 605 32.96 3.76 12.59
N GLY A 606 31.70 3.47 12.27
CA GLY A 606 31.00 3.94 11.07
C GLY A 606 31.37 3.23 9.78
N LYS A 607 32.05 2.06 9.83
CA LYS A 607 32.38 1.23 8.66
C LYS A 607 31.68 -0.12 8.71
N VAL A 608 31.68 -0.80 7.56
CA VAL A 608 31.29 -2.21 7.49
C VAL A 608 32.38 -3.05 8.16
N GLY A 609 32.03 -3.76 9.23
CA GLY A 609 32.98 -4.61 9.94
C GLY A 609 33.14 -6.00 9.34
N GLU A 610 34.17 -6.70 9.81
CA GLU A 610 34.65 -7.95 9.22
C GLU A 610 33.69 -9.12 9.45
N LEU A 611 32.99 -9.17 10.59
CA LEU A 611 32.09 -10.27 10.89
C LEU A 611 30.79 -10.20 10.09
N THR A 612 30.25 -8.99 9.89
CA THR A 612 29.11 -8.74 9.00
C THR A 612 29.41 -9.23 7.59
N MET A 613 30.64 -9.02 7.12
CA MET A 613 31.10 -9.54 5.84
C MET A 613 31.24 -11.06 5.82
N ALA A 614 31.84 -11.66 6.85
CA ALA A 614 31.96 -13.11 6.96
C ALA A 614 30.59 -13.82 6.97
N LEU A 615 29.59 -13.26 7.66
CA LEU A 615 28.21 -13.76 7.63
C LEU A 615 27.56 -13.61 6.25
N SER A 616 27.76 -12.47 5.58
CA SER A 616 27.24 -12.23 4.22
C SER A 616 27.79 -13.23 3.21
N ASP A 617 29.09 -13.52 3.27
CA ASP A 617 29.73 -14.48 2.38
C ASP A 617 29.36 -15.94 2.75
N LEU A 618 29.15 -16.25 4.04
CA LEU A 618 28.72 -17.58 4.48
C LEU A 618 27.28 -17.93 4.06
N VAL A 619 26.34 -16.97 4.15
CA VAL A 619 24.98 -17.14 3.63
C VAL A 619 24.98 -17.28 2.10
N TRP A 620 25.87 -16.55 1.42
CA TRP A 620 26.03 -16.66 -0.03
C TRP A 620 26.53 -18.05 -0.47
N GLU A 621 27.56 -18.58 0.18
CA GLU A 621 28.07 -19.92 -0.09
C GLU A 621 26.97 -20.99 0.07
N ASP A 622 26.15 -20.87 1.11
CA ASP A 622 25.03 -21.78 1.35
C ASP A 622 23.95 -21.69 0.26
N MET A 623 23.56 -20.48 -0.15
CA MET A 623 22.61 -20.26 -1.26
C MET A 623 23.11 -20.84 -2.59
N VAL A 624 24.43 -20.79 -2.85
CA VAL A 624 25.05 -21.36 -4.06
C VAL A 624 25.18 -22.88 -3.99
N ALA A 625 25.47 -23.42 -2.80
CA ALA A 625 25.70 -24.85 -2.55
C ALA A 625 24.41 -25.67 -2.33
N GLY A 626 23.31 -25.00 -1.96
CA GLY A 626 22.03 -25.64 -1.63
C GLY A 626 21.46 -26.57 -2.71
N PRO A 627 20.52 -27.45 -2.35
CA PRO A 627 19.92 -28.41 -3.27
C PRO A 627 19.14 -27.69 -4.37
N LYS A 628 19.79 -27.48 -5.52
CA LYS A 628 19.14 -27.07 -6.76
C LYS A 628 18.09 -28.12 -7.14
N LEU A 629 17.04 -27.71 -7.85
CA LEU A 629 16.05 -28.61 -8.48
C LEU A 629 16.69 -29.48 -9.58
N ARG A 630 17.54 -30.43 -9.18
CA ARG A 630 18.23 -31.38 -10.06
C ARG A 630 17.27 -32.52 -10.37
N GLY A 631 16.71 -32.51 -11.58
CA GLY A 631 15.77 -33.53 -12.04
C GLY A 631 14.75 -33.00 -13.06
N TYR A 632 14.46 -31.70 -13.01
CA TYR A 632 13.61 -31.03 -13.99
C TYR A 632 14.47 -30.26 -15.02
N PRO A 633 14.26 -30.46 -16.33
CA PRO A 633 15.03 -29.80 -17.38
C PRO A 633 14.59 -28.35 -17.60
N PHE A 634 14.83 -27.47 -16.62
CA PHE A 634 14.67 -26.03 -16.78
C PHE A 634 15.94 -25.39 -17.33
N LEU A 635 16.11 -25.49 -18.65
CA LEU A 635 16.75 -24.40 -19.39
C LEU A 635 15.71 -23.28 -19.51
N ILE A 636 15.98 -22.12 -18.92
CA ILE A 636 15.32 -20.88 -19.35
C ILE A 636 15.94 -20.55 -20.72
N GLU A 637 15.44 -21.21 -21.76
CA GLU A 637 15.64 -20.70 -23.11
C GLU A 637 15.01 -19.31 -23.14
N GLN A 638 15.83 -18.28 -23.36
CA GLN A 638 15.31 -16.99 -23.77
C GLN A 638 14.65 -17.22 -25.13
N VAL A 639 13.32 -17.39 -25.10
CA VAL A 639 12.49 -17.43 -26.29
C VAL A 639 12.54 -16.04 -26.92
N HIS A 640 13.60 -15.82 -27.71
CA HIS A 640 13.60 -14.81 -28.74
C HIS A 640 12.61 -15.27 -29.80
N ASP A 641 11.34 -14.91 -29.63
CA ASP A 641 10.31 -15.03 -30.64
C ASP A 641 10.64 -14.13 -31.84
N ILE A 642 11.54 -14.64 -32.68
CA ILE A 642 11.67 -14.26 -34.08
C ILE A 642 11.07 -15.40 -34.87
N ALA A 643 9.78 -15.26 -35.20
CA ALA A 643 9.08 -16.21 -36.07
C ALA A 643 9.90 -16.41 -37.38
N PRO A 644 10.22 -17.66 -37.79
CA PRO A 644 11.00 -17.90 -39.00
C PRO A 644 10.18 -17.58 -40.27
N GLY A 645 10.15 -16.31 -40.68
CA GLY A 645 9.47 -15.91 -41.91
C GLY A 645 9.15 -14.42 -42.06
N SER A 646 9.06 -13.65 -40.97
CA SER A 646 8.71 -12.22 -40.99
C SER A 646 9.88 -11.33 -41.43
N ARG A 647 10.28 -11.44 -42.71
CA ARG A 647 10.99 -10.36 -43.39
C ARG A 647 10.00 -9.23 -43.69
N ILE A 648 10.35 -7.98 -43.37
CA ILE A 648 10.43 -6.81 -44.28
C ILE A 648 10.32 -5.46 -43.53
N HIS A 649 11.20 -4.52 -43.95
CA HIS A 649 11.23 -3.04 -43.84
C HIS A 649 10.99 -2.31 -42.50
#